data_AF-A0A7C6B101-F1
#
_entry.id   AF-A0A7C6B101-F1
#
_cell.length_a   1.000
_cell.length_b   1.000
_cell.length_c   1.000
_cell.angle_alpha   90.00
_cell.angle_beta   90.00
_cell.angle_gamma   90.00
#
_symmetry.space_group_name_H-M   'P 1'
#
loop_
_entity.id
_entity.type
_entity.pdbx_description
1 polymer ?
#
loop_
_entity_poly.entity_id
_entity_poly.type
_entity_poly.pdbx_seq_one_letter_code
_entity_poly.pdbx_strand_id
1 'polypeptide(L)'
;MFPFLKKAREQFSKRTETSRKPRRTRLVLEALEERLVPSAMSDIPYQFPTGPTLLALNFDGEDFYSSGGILGFGSNSINVAAYNAGTPAQTDQNIQDILFRVSEIYAPFNVEVTRIQPAGTYDSNNGNTTIFVGSSNFGAGTTPSQYTDYPRSGNSDHIRNSDPYDLAFVDPSANNNGAVADTAVAIAHEAGHTFGLAHVRTDGVSYLQDGSTQPPSSVSYAPDIMSYDRATNLGYFVDQELPLTGWNATSNGLQFQPDQEYPDFGGSDGGINPTTQNSFVCLRQVLGMRPTSGQGPYHVADVGAIDPGLATQYVHPNSDNAPNDQDSIITWQGRIDRLGDYDVYRWTAPASETIQLQLTASNGLNPVVMMYDNNGKLTFGGNGSVPKASYDNYGNVTFSGSPVQTDTGNNLLYVQDSYGPRGSLQVTGGQSYYFVVGAQDSDSMGNYSLTLNQLPSFAQLSGTQLTINADPNALVEALSIQTDAQGRLNVSLNGISAWFEPGQVSIIQVNPLGNNSNITVFNAPVPISVLGADQLIINDSANSNGQEFDIYNNGVVNYGNSVIDYQSVNMLTILGGRGGNWFQVQGTSSPTLLVTGVGTHNTVDIAADSNPVTIVGQATQEDKVTIGSNHTLTTIPGPVTLKTISQGTIDLTIDDQSDPNAHNVSVSGDGVVFNTETLSFIATRIFGVVHIEPMWIEEPMATINFVAGTHLSQLRIDSPSVGGSDYYGSNFTPPWDSNFQVYVQSQAPSRNPDTTSGPDAGRIIILAPYHIPPGGWQQIPGATSFYQTLAVESFETTLYTMLDLILSVFGQPHAELDAALAQLHAAMTRNPASSTFEGQMAMLVGESIALNELNPQPLPPG
;
A
#
# COMPACT_ATOMS: atom_id res chain seq x y z
N MET A 1 27.05 14.70 -42.30
CA MET A 1 28.35 14.76 -41.61
C MET A 1 29.29 15.65 -42.41
N PHE A 2 29.26 16.97 -42.21
CA PHE A 2 30.25 17.93 -42.72
C PHE A 2 30.16 19.22 -41.88
N PRO A 3 31.20 19.53 -41.08
CA PRO A 3 31.35 20.80 -40.39
C PRO A 3 32.30 21.72 -41.19
N PHE A 4 32.06 23.03 -41.26
CA PHE A 4 33.16 23.99 -41.46
C PHE A 4 32.79 25.40 -40.96
N LEU A 5 33.47 25.77 -39.87
CA LEU A 5 33.64 27.12 -39.37
C LEU A 5 34.30 28.04 -40.41
N LYS A 6 33.84 29.31 -40.52
CA LYS A 6 34.77 30.45 -40.58
C LYS A 6 34.13 31.78 -40.18
N LYS A 7 34.62 32.31 -39.05
CA LYS A 7 34.64 33.72 -38.65
C LYS A 7 35.16 34.61 -39.78
N ALA A 8 34.59 35.80 -39.97
CA ALA A 8 35.28 37.07 -39.67
C ALA A 8 34.50 38.32 -40.15
N ARG A 9 34.29 39.22 -39.18
CA ARG A 9 34.50 40.68 -39.24
C ARG A 9 33.60 41.59 -40.10
N GLU A 10 32.95 42.47 -39.35
CA GLU A 10 32.97 43.94 -39.49
C GLU A 10 32.39 44.53 -40.78
N GLN A 11 31.13 44.95 -40.72
CA GLN A 11 30.82 46.32 -41.16
C GLN A 11 29.99 47.04 -40.10
N PHE A 12 30.70 47.93 -39.42
CA PHE A 12 30.19 49.14 -38.79
C PHE A 12 29.05 49.78 -39.61
N SER A 13 27.81 49.59 -39.20
CA SER A 13 26.76 50.57 -39.49
C SER A 13 26.79 51.61 -38.39
N LYS A 14 27.61 52.65 -38.61
CA LYS A 14 27.44 53.95 -37.96
C LYS A 14 26.01 54.40 -38.25
N ARG A 15 25.08 54.13 -37.32
CA ARG A 15 23.80 54.82 -37.29
C ARG A 15 24.11 56.30 -37.08
N THR A 16 23.91 57.05 -38.15
CA THR A 16 23.94 58.49 -38.19
C THR A 16 22.96 59.00 -37.13
N GLU A 17 23.48 59.63 -36.08
CA GLU A 17 22.69 60.46 -35.18
C GLU A 17 22.07 61.59 -36.01
N THR A 18 20.84 61.39 -36.46
CA THR A 18 20.00 62.48 -36.92
C THR A 18 19.75 63.39 -35.73
N SER A 19 20.46 64.53 -35.71
CA SER A 19 20.21 65.70 -34.87
C SER A 19 18.72 65.86 -34.59
N ARG A 20 18.29 65.50 -33.37
CA ARG A 20 16.95 65.75 -32.89
C ARG A 20 16.78 67.26 -32.84
N LYS A 21 15.97 67.80 -33.76
CA LYS A 21 15.44 69.17 -33.66
C LYS A 21 14.95 69.39 -32.21
N PRO A 22 15.26 70.53 -31.58
CA PRO A 22 14.71 70.85 -30.26
C PRO A 22 13.19 70.78 -30.37
N ARG A 23 12.59 69.80 -29.68
CA ARG A 23 11.14 69.74 -29.50
C ARG A 23 10.77 71.05 -28.81
N ARG A 24 10.10 71.95 -29.54
CA ARG A 24 9.39 73.07 -28.92
C ARG A 24 8.47 72.43 -27.88
N THR A 25 8.73 72.71 -26.60
CA THR A 25 7.79 72.50 -25.51
C THR A 25 6.55 73.34 -25.85
N ARG A 26 5.62 72.73 -26.56
CA ARG A 26 4.28 73.27 -26.71
C ARG A 26 3.64 73.01 -25.35
N LEU A 27 3.36 74.07 -24.60
CA LEU A 27 2.43 74.00 -23.47
C LEU A 27 1.11 73.52 -24.07
N VAL A 28 0.89 72.21 -24.03
CA VAL A 28 -0.44 71.65 -24.19
C VAL A 28 -1.07 71.91 -22.85
N LEU A 29 -1.98 72.88 -22.79
CA LEU A 29 -2.96 72.93 -21.73
C LEU A 29 -3.74 71.63 -21.90
N GLU A 30 -3.44 70.61 -21.11
CA GLU A 30 -4.39 69.51 -20.92
C GLU A 30 -5.67 70.19 -20.45
N ALA A 31 -6.75 70.03 -21.21
CA ALA A 31 -8.02 70.59 -20.81
C ALA A 31 -8.34 70.00 -19.43
N LEU A 32 -8.78 70.82 -18.48
CA LEU A 32 -9.02 70.35 -17.10
C LEU A 32 -10.00 69.17 -17.07
N GLU A 33 -10.88 69.10 -18.07
CA GLU A 33 -11.82 67.99 -18.33
C GLU A 33 -11.18 66.67 -18.80
N GLU A 34 -9.90 66.64 -19.19
CA GLU A 34 -9.15 65.40 -19.51
C GLU A 34 -8.50 64.78 -18.26
N ARG A 35 -8.45 65.49 -17.13
CA ARG A 35 -8.08 64.89 -15.85
C ARG A 35 -9.26 64.05 -15.38
N LEU A 36 -9.19 62.74 -15.65
CA LEU A 36 -10.05 61.75 -15.05
C LEU A 36 -10.01 61.95 -13.53
N VAL A 37 -11.12 62.45 -12.98
CA VAL A 37 -11.34 62.43 -11.54
C VAL A 37 -11.57 60.95 -11.21
N PRO A 38 -10.72 60.32 -10.39
CA PRO A 38 -10.94 58.96 -9.91
C PRO A 38 -12.41 58.82 -9.48
N SER A 39 -13.15 57.91 -10.08
CA SER A 39 -14.59 57.76 -9.77
C SER A 39 -14.91 56.39 -9.18
N ALA A 40 -13.99 55.45 -9.37
CA ALA A 40 -13.96 54.12 -8.79
C ALA A 40 -12.81 53.99 -7.78
N MET A 41 -12.97 53.12 -6.79
CA MET A 41 -11.91 52.76 -5.85
C MET A 41 -10.64 52.22 -6.52
N SER A 42 -10.78 51.59 -7.69
CA SER A 42 -9.64 51.09 -8.48
C SER A 42 -8.75 52.20 -9.05
N ASP A 43 -9.21 53.45 -9.07
CA ASP A 43 -8.45 54.60 -9.55
C ASP A 43 -7.57 55.23 -8.45
N ILE A 44 -7.75 54.82 -7.18
CA ILE A 44 -7.04 55.36 -6.02
C ILE A 44 -5.61 54.80 -5.97
N PRO A 45 -4.59 55.62 -5.68
CA PRO A 45 -3.21 55.17 -5.50
C PRO A 45 -3.10 54.00 -4.52
N TYR A 46 -2.15 53.10 -4.82
CA TYR A 46 -1.87 51.94 -4.01
C TYR A 46 -0.37 51.61 -4.08
N GLN A 47 0.11 50.91 -3.07
CA GLN A 47 1.44 50.33 -3.07
C GLN A 47 1.36 48.90 -3.61
N PHE A 48 2.08 48.64 -4.70
CA PHE A 48 2.21 47.27 -5.18
C PHE A 48 2.98 46.43 -4.16
N PRO A 49 2.53 45.20 -3.88
CA PRO A 49 3.25 44.30 -3.00
C PRO A 49 4.54 43.84 -3.68
N THR A 50 5.62 43.68 -2.90
CA THR A 50 6.92 43.21 -3.40
C THR A 50 7.06 41.69 -3.40
N GLY A 51 6.10 40.98 -2.80
CA GLY A 51 6.03 39.53 -2.67
C GLY A 51 4.60 39.09 -2.35
N PRO A 52 4.41 37.83 -1.91
CA PRO A 52 3.13 37.40 -1.35
C PRO A 52 2.76 38.22 -0.11
N THR A 53 1.49 38.60 -0.01
CA THR A 53 0.93 39.21 1.19
C THR A 53 0.49 38.10 2.16
N LEU A 54 0.83 38.21 3.43
CA LEU A 54 0.40 37.24 4.44
C LEU A 54 -0.99 37.62 5.00
N LEU A 55 -1.91 36.67 4.99
CA LEU A 55 -3.16 36.70 5.74
C LEU A 55 -3.07 35.66 6.87
N ALA A 56 -2.69 36.12 8.06
CA ALA A 56 -2.54 35.27 9.24
C ALA A 56 -3.88 35.14 9.99
N LEU A 57 -4.23 33.93 10.40
CA LEU A 57 -5.43 33.62 11.18
C LEU A 57 -5.04 33.14 12.58
N ASN A 58 -5.48 33.85 13.62
CA ASN A 58 -5.27 33.47 15.01
C ASN A 58 -6.56 32.94 15.63
N PHE A 59 -6.58 31.64 15.95
CA PHE A 59 -7.73 30.96 16.56
C PHE A 59 -7.61 30.80 18.08
N ASP A 60 -6.51 31.24 18.68
CA ASP A 60 -6.19 31.02 20.09
C ASP A 60 -6.73 32.16 21.00
N GLY A 61 -7.30 33.21 20.39
CA GLY A 61 -7.91 34.36 21.07
C GLY A 61 -6.89 35.42 21.52
N GLU A 62 -7.38 36.52 22.11
CA GLU A 62 -6.58 37.57 22.75
C GLU A 62 -7.43 38.54 23.60
N ASP A 63 -6.81 39.18 24.61
CA ASP A 63 -7.36 40.29 25.39
C ASP A 63 -6.59 41.61 25.16
N PHE A 64 -6.84 42.25 24.02
CA PHE A 64 -6.10 43.42 23.52
C PHE A 64 -6.18 44.67 24.41
N TYR A 65 -7.14 44.73 25.33
CA TYR A 65 -7.48 45.93 26.08
C TYR A 65 -7.41 45.76 27.61
N SER A 66 -6.84 44.65 28.08
CA SER A 66 -6.33 44.59 29.45
C SER A 66 -5.26 45.69 29.66
N SER A 67 -5.05 46.15 30.90
CA SER A 67 -4.00 47.12 31.24
C SER A 67 -2.62 46.56 30.84
N GLY A 68 -2.14 46.88 29.63
CA GLY A 68 -0.93 46.33 29.03
C GLY A 68 -1.10 45.64 27.67
N GLY A 69 -2.32 45.52 27.13
CA GLY A 69 -2.57 44.97 25.80
C GLY A 69 -2.06 45.85 24.66
N ILE A 70 -1.82 45.23 23.49
CA ILE A 70 -1.11 45.80 22.33
C ILE A 70 -1.74 47.11 21.83
N LEU A 71 -3.05 47.28 22.03
CA LEU A 71 -3.82 48.34 21.37
C LEU A 71 -4.23 49.52 22.22
N GLY A 72 -4.05 49.55 23.54
CA GLY A 72 -4.05 50.77 24.38
C GLY A 72 -5.08 51.91 24.15
N PHE A 73 -6.16 51.72 23.38
CA PHE A 73 -6.97 52.82 22.81
C PHE A 73 -8.47 52.61 23.07
N GLY A 74 -9.06 53.45 23.93
CA GLY A 74 -10.52 53.57 24.10
C GLY A 74 -11.14 52.74 25.23
N SER A 75 -12.38 53.06 25.59
CA SER A 75 -13.10 52.46 26.73
C SER A 75 -13.71 51.08 26.46
N ASN A 76 -13.57 50.54 25.24
CA ASN A 76 -14.20 49.30 24.81
C ASN A 76 -13.14 48.21 24.65
N SER A 77 -13.16 47.22 25.55
CA SER A 77 -12.31 46.04 25.42
C SER A 77 -12.87 45.13 24.33
N ILE A 78 -12.10 44.96 23.25
CA ILE A 78 -12.23 43.85 22.30
C ILE A 78 -11.59 42.64 22.96
N ASN A 79 -12.42 41.68 23.32
CA ASN A 79 -11.98 40.39 23.84
C ASN A 79 -12.42 39.32 22.84
N VAL A 80 -11.45 38.55 22.35
CA VAL A 80 -11.70 37.41 21.47
C VAL A 80 -11.29 36.17 22.22
N ALA A 81 -12.25 35.36 22.63
CA ALA A 81 -11.98 34.05 23.21
C ALA A 81 -11.40 33.12 22.13
N ALA A 82 -10.67 32.08 22.54
CA ALA A 82 -10.23 31.03 21.61
C ALA A 82 -11.43 30.43 20.86
N TYR A 83 -11.24 30.11 19.58
CA TYR A 83 -12.23 29.41 18.78
C TYR A 83 -12.49 28.01 19.37
N ASN A 84 -13.76 27.67 19.51
CA ASN A 84 -14.20 26.40 20.08
C ASN A 84 -15.46 25.91 19.37
N ALA A 85 -15.36 24.76 18.70
CA ALA A 85 -16.46 24.12 17.99
C ALA A 85 -16.96 22.84 18.70
N GLY A 86 -16.75 22.74 20.01
CA GLY A 86 -17.18 21.60 20.83
C GLY A 86 -16.01 20.78 21.34
N THR A 87 -15.70 19.66 20.67
CA THR A 87 -14.54 18.83 21.03
C THR A 87 -13.24 19.41 20.45
N PRO A 88 -12.05 19.11 21.03
CA PRO A 88 -10.78 19.53 20.45
C PRO A 88 -10.61 19.05 19.00
N ALA A 89 -10.92 17.78 18.71
CA ALA A 89 -10.81 17.22 17.36
C ALA A 89 -11.73 17.93 16.35
N GLN A 90 -12.98 18.22 16.73
CA GLN A 90 -13.91 18.98 15.90
C GLN A 90 -13.47 20.43 15.69
N THR A 91 -12.89 21.04 16.74
CA THR A 91 -12.34 22.41 16.66
C THR A 91 -11.18 22.45 15.67
N ASP A 92 -10.22 21.52 15.79
CA ASP A 92 -9.10 21.44 14.86
C ASP A 92 -9.57 21.17 13.42
N GLN A 93 -10.55 20.30 13.22
CA GLN A 93 -11.11 20.00 11.89
C GLN A 93 -11.75 21.25 11.28
N ASN A 94 -12.54 21.98 12.06
CA ASN A 94 -13.14 23.22 11.61
C ASN A 94 -12.07 24.29 11.30
N ILE A 95 -10.99 24.38 12.08
CA ILE A 95 -9.88 25.30 11.79
C ILE A 95 -9.26 24.99 10.43
N GLN A 96 -9.00 23.72 10.12
CA GLN A 96 -8.43 23.32 8.82
C GLN A 96 -9.36 23.64 7.64
N ASP A 97 -10.66 23.36 7.79
CA ASP A 97 -11.67 23.69 6.77
C ASP A 97 -11.81 25.22 6.60
N ILE A 98 -11.77 26.00 7.68
CA ILE A 98 -11.75 27.47 7.61
C ILE A 98 -10.50 27.97 6.87
N LEU A 99 -9.30 27.50 7.23
CA LEU A 99 -8.04 27.89 6.58
C LEU A 99 -8.09 27.62 5.08
N PHE A 100 -8.53 26.42 4.68
CA PHE A 100 -8.69 26.06 3.28
C PHE A 100 -9.70 26.95 2.56
N ARG A 101 -10.90 27.14 3.10
CA ARG A 101 -11.92 27.98 2.45
C ARG A 101 -11.49 29.44 2.29
N VAL A 102 -10.76 29.99 3.26
CA VAL A 102 -10.18 31.33 3.13
C VAL A 102 -9.11 31.34 2.04
N SER A 103 -8.23 30.32 2.01
CA SER A 103 -7.22 30.18 0.94
C SER A 103 -7.84 30.05 -0.45
N GLU A 104 -9.01 29.43 -0.54
CA GLU A 104 -9.76 29.22 -1.77
C GLU A 104 -10.37 30.52 -2.30
N ILE A 105 -11.01 31.30 -1.41
CA ILE A 105 -11.55 32.63 -1.72
C ILE A 105 -10.45 33.58 -2.24
N TYR A 106 -9.26 33.51 -1.63
CA TYR A 106 -8.10 34.32 -2.02
C TYR A 106 -7.22 33.67 -3.10
N ALA A 107 -7.57 32.49 -3.61
CA ALA A 107 -6.80 31.80 -4.64
C ALA A 107 -6.49 32.65 -5.89
N PRO A 108 -7.32 33.65 -6.27
CA PRO A 108 -6.97 34.55 -7.36
C PRO A 108 -5.76 35.47 -7.15
N PHE A 109 -5.41 35.75 -5.89
CA PHE A 109 -4.47 36.78 -5.49
C PHE A 109 -3.18 36.18 -4.93
N ASN A 110 -2.09 36.96 -4.91
CA ASN A 110 -0.83 36.51 -4.34
C ASN A 110 -0.81 36.60 -2.81
N VAL A 111 -1.72 35.85 -2.17
CA VAL A 111 -1.88 35.79 -0.71
C VAL A 111 -1.45 34.43 -0.19
N GLU A 112 -0.79 34.41 0.96
CA GLU A 112 -0.49 33.22 1.76
C GLU A 112 -1.40 33.23 2.99
N VAL A 113 -2.28 32.23 3.12
CA VAL A 113 -3.22 32.12 4.24
C VAL A 113 -2.64 31.15 5.26
N THR A 114 -2.24 31.64 6.43
CA THR A 114 -1.54 30.82 7.42
C THR A 114 -2.21 30.88 8.79
N ARG A 115 -2.00 29.85 9.61
CA ARG A 115 -2.37 29.90 11.03
C ARG A 115 -1.21 30.51 11.80
N ILE A 116 -1.51 31.42 12.71
CA ILE A 116 -0.52 31.96 13.65
C ILE A 116 -0.90 31.63 15.09
N GLN A 117 0.12 31.35 15.91
CA GLN A 117 -0.01 30.93 17.31
C GLN A 117 1.16 31.50 18.14
N PRO A 118 1.04 31.59 19.47
CA PRO A 118 -0.17 31.36 20.30
C PRO A 118 -1.13 32.56 20.31
N ALA A 119 -2.07 32.57 21.27
CA ALA A 119 -2.93 33.71 21.59
C ALA A 119 -2.16 35.05 21.62
N GLY A 120 -2.76 36.09 21.04
CA GLY A 120 -2.17 37.44 20.95
C GLY A 120 -1.08 37.64 19.90
N THR A 121 -0.69 36.58 19.21
CA THR A 121 0.32 36.68 18.15
C THR A 121 -0.31 37.24 16.87
N TYR A 122 0.38 38.19 16.26
CA TYR A 122 0.03 38.80 14.98
C TYR A 122 1.30 39.03 14.16
N ASP A 123 1.14 39.16 12.84
CA ASP A 123 2.23 39.56 11.95
C ASP A 123 2.33 41.08 11.89
N SER A 124 3.54 41.62 12.08
CA SER A 124 3.80 43.05 12.16
C SER A 124 4.51 43.60 10.91
N ASN A 125 4.52 42.87 9.79
CA ASN A 125 5.15 43.31 8.55
C ASN A 125 4.17 44.09 7.68
N ASN A 126 4.70 45.10 6.97
CA ASN A 126 3.88 46.02 6.17
C ASN A 126 2.97 45.30 5.17
N GLY A 127 1.68 45.67 5.19
CA GLY A 127 0.65 45.12 4.32
C GLY A 127 0.11 43.75 4.73
N ASN A 128 0.67 43.11 5.76
CA ASN A 128 0.16 41.85 6.26
C ASN A 128 -1.04 42.08 7.18
N THR A 129 -2.00 41.17 7.09
CA THR A 129 -3.22 41.19 7.88
C THR A 129 -3.22 40.03 8.88
N THR A 130 -3.64 40.29 10.11
CA THR A 130 -3.98 39.25 11.08
C THR A 130 -5.46 39.31 11.46
N ILE A 131 -6.17 38.20 11.31
CA ILE A 131 -7.57 38.06 11.72
C ILE A 131 -7.64 37.17 12.96
N PHE A 132 -8.23 37.70 14.03
CA PHE A 132 -8.49 36.94 15.26
C PHE A 132 -9.89 36.33 15.19
N VAL A 133 -9.96 35.00 15.31
CA VAL A 133 -11.19 34.23 15.10
C VAL A 133 -11.59 33.57 16.40
N GLY A 134 -12.78 33.93 16.92
CA GLY A 134 -13.31 33.34 18.14
C GLY A 134 -14.45 34.15 18.76
N SER A 135 -15.04 33.63 19.84
CA SER A 135 -16.23 34.26 20.44
C SER A 135 -15.90 35.65 21.00
N SER A 136 -16.79 36.62 20.77
CA SER A 136 -16.54 38.02 21.11
C SER A 136 -17.82 38.80 21.47
N ASN A 137 -17.68 40.12 21.65
CA ASN A 137 -18.77 41.05 21.98
C ASN A 137 -19.20 41.98 20.83
N PHE A 138 -18.62 41.88 19.63
CA PHE A 138 -18.81 42.86 18.53
C PHE A 138 -19.63 42.34 17.34
N GLY A 139 -20.42 41.27 17.54
CA GLY A 139 -21.15 40.64 16.43
C GLY A 139 -20.21 39.76 15.62
N ALA A 140 -20.54 39.50 14.35
CA ALA A 140 -19.83 38.47 13.57
C ALA A 140 -18.48 38.86 13.00
N GLY A 141 -18.21 40.15 12.91
CA GLY A 141 -16.95 40.64 12.40
C GLY A 141 -16.82 42.14 12.67
N THR A 142 -15.59 42.58 12.84
CA THR A 142 -15.25 44.00 12.83
C THR A 142 -13.79 44.19 12.45
N THR A 143 -13.57 45.09 11.49
CA THR A 143 -12.28 45.73 11.26
C THR A 143 -12.32 47.11 11.93
N PRO A 144 -11.54 47.35 13.00
CA PRO A 144 -11.43 48.69 13.54
C PRO A 144 -10.91 49.65 12.48
N SER A 145 -11.43 50.86 12.54
CA SER A 145 -11.16 51.91 11.57
C SER A 145 -9.68 52.21 11.32
N GLN A 146 -8.83 52.07 12.34
CA GLN A 146 -7.38 52.25 12.20
C GLN A 146 -6.65 51.14 11.44
N TYR A 147 -7.30 50.00 11.18
CA TYR A 147 -6.80 48.87 10.40
C TYR A 147 -7.55 48.70 9.09
N THR A 148 -8.33 49.71 8.72
CA THR A 148 -9.02 49.75 7.45
C THR A 148 -8.14 50.50 6.48
N ASP A 149 -7.65 49.80 5.47
CA ASP A 149 -6.53 50.22 4.63
C ASP A 149 -6.99 50.98 3.38
N TYR A 150 -8.04 51.80 3.52
CA TYR A 150 -8.48 52.75 2.50
C TYR A 150 -8.43 54.21 3.02
N PRO A 151 -8.21 55.20 2.14
CA PRO A 151 -8.20 56.61 2.52
C PRO A 151 -9.51 57.02 3.19
N ARG A 152 -9.45 57.79 4.28
CA ARG A 152 -10.64 58.23 5.02
C ARG A 152 -10.46 59.63 5.58
N SER A 153 -11.55 60.23 6.06
CA SER A 153 -11.48 61.53 6.75
C SER A 153 -10.50 61.48 7.93
N GLY A 154 -9.44 62.30 7.88
CA GLY A 154 -8.36 62.33 8.87
C GLY A 154 -7.11 61.52 8.48
N ASN A 155 -7.21 60.66 7.47
CA ASN A 155 -6.08 59.98 6.82
C ASN A 155 -6.34 59.91 5.29
N SER A 156 -6.58 61.06 4.68
CA SER A 156 -7.06 61.14 3.29
C SER A 156 -5.96 60.93 2.24
N ASP A 157 -4.70 61.00 2.68
CA ASP A 157 -3.51 60.74 1.86
C ASP A 157 -2.98 59.31 2.07
N HIS A 158 -3.77 58.44 2.72
CA HIS A 158 -3.41 57.04 2.95
C HIS A 158 -3.16 56.34 1.62
N ILE A 159 -2.08 55.56 1.55
CA ILE A 159 -1.80 54.72 0.40
C ILE A 159 -2.29 53.31 0.76
N ARG A 160 -3.16 52.74 -0.07
CA ARG A 160 -3.61 51.35 0.17
C ARG A 160 -2.41 50.40 0.17
N ASN A 161 -2.43 49.44 1.08
CA ASN A 161 -1.44 48.44 1.40
C ASN A 161 -0.10 49.04 1.87
N SER A 162 -0.18 50.15 2.60
CA SER A 162 1.01 50.84 3.14
C SER A 162 1.14 50.80 4.66
N ASP A 163 0.10 50.35 5.36
CA ASP A 163 0.13 50.22 6.81
C ASP A 163 1.16 49.19 7.26
N PRO A 164 1.80 49.37 8.45
CA PRO A 164 2.77 48.42 8.97
C PRO A 164 2.20 47.04 9.25
N TYR A 165 0.90 46.94 9.55
CA TYR A 165 0.12 45.71 9.69
C TYR A 165 -1.34 46.10 9.94
N ASP A 166 -2.24 45.17 9.67
CA ASP A 166 -3.67 45.35 9.88
C ASP A 166 -4.27 44.23 10.73
N LEU A 167 -5.24 44.60 11.56
CA LEU A 167 -5.92 43.67 12.46
C LEU A 167 -7.43 43.71 12.24
N ALA A 168 -8.05 42.54 12.23
CA ALA A 168 -9.49 42.41 12.25
C ALA A 168 -9.94 41.26 13.15
N PHE A 169 -11.24 41.19 13.41
CA PHE A 169 -11.81 40.23 14.35
C PHE A 169 -13.07 39.61 13.79
N VAL A 170 -13.23 38.30 13.96
CA VAL A 170 -14.40 37.53 13.52
C VAL A 170 -14.94 36.70 14.66
N ASP A 171 -16.27 36.76 14.88
CA ASP A 171 -17.00 35.88 15.79
C ASP A 171 -17.81 34.83 15.01
N PRO A 172 -17.34 33.56 15.01
CA PRO A 172 -18.06 32.48 14.34
C PRO A 172 -19.48 32.26 14.87
N SER A 173 -19.75 32.57 16.15
CA SER A 173 -21.02 32.28 16.81
C SER A 173 -22.14 33.25 16.45
N ALA A 174 -21.82 34.48 16.07
CA ALA A 174 -22.79 35.57 15.98
C ALA A 174 -23.64 35.56 14.69
N ASN A 175 -23.11 35.06 13.55
CA ASN A 175 -23.84 35.13 12.28
C ASN A 175 -24.52 33.84 11.84
N ASN A 176 -24.01 32.64 12.15
CA ASN A 176 -24.56 31.39 11.59
C ASN A 176 -24.30 30.15 12.47
N ASN A 177 -24.39 30.29 13.80
CA ASN A 177 -24.14 29.20 14.76
C ASN A 177 -22.75 28.53 14.61
N GLY A 178 -21.72 29.24 14.13
CA GLY A 178 -20.37 28.69 13.97
C GLY A 178 -20.15 27.84 12.71
N ALA A 179 -20.97 28.00 11.66
CA ALA A 179 -20.73 27.32 10.39
C ALA A 179 -19.38 27.73 9.77
N VAL A 180 -18.62 26.75 9.28
CA VAL A 180 -17.26 26.96 8.73
C VAL A 180 -17.28 27.86 7.49
N ALA A 181 -18.17 27.61 6.53
CA ALA A 181 -18.26 28.42 5.32
C ALA A 181 -18.56 29.90 5.64
N ASP A 182 -19.49 30.16 6.56
CA ASP A 182 -19.83 31.52 6.98
C ASP A 182 -18.69 32.20 7.72
N THR A 183 -17.95 31.45 8.54
CA THR A 183 -16.76 31.95 9.22
C THR A 183 -15.67 32.34 8.23
N ALA A 184 -15.42 31.51 7.21
CA ALA A 184 -14.46 31.80 6.15
C ALA A 184 -14.86 33.05 5.34
N VAL A 185 -16.14 33.22 5.01
CA VAL A 185 -16.63 34.42 4.32
C VAL A 185 -16.52 35.66 5.22
N ALA A 186 -16.80 35.55 6.52
CA ALA A 186 -16.61 36.65 7.46
C ALA A 186 -15.12 37.04 7.55
N ILE A 187 -14.21 36.07 7.62
CA ILE A 187 -12.75 36.33 7.58
C ILE A 187 -12.37 37.07 6.29
N ALA A 188 -12.85 36.61 5.13
CA ALA A 188 -12.56 37.27 3.87
C ALA A 188 -13.18 38.67 3.76
N HIS A 189 -14.34 38.90 4.40
CA HIS A 189 -14.97 40.22 4.48
C HIS A 189 -14.11 41.20 5.31
N GLU A 190 -13.76 40.81 6.53
CA GLU A 190 -12.96 41.67 7.41
C GLU A 190 -11.55 41.88 6.84
N ALA A 191 -10.93 40.85 6.26
CA ALA A 191 -9.67 40.97 5.54
C ALA A 191 -9.81 41.82 4.26
N GLY A 192 -10.99 41.88 3.65
CA GLY A 192 -11.29 42.81 2.57
C GLY A 192 -11.07 44.26 3.01
N HIS A 193 -11.55 44.63 4.20
CA HIS A 193 -11.33 45.97 4.76
C HIS A 193 -9.85 46.27 5.04
N THR A 194 -9.11 45.30 5.57
CA THR A 194 -7.67 45.45 5.82
C THR A 194 -6.85 45.49 4.55
N PHE A 195 -7.41 45.07 3.41
CA PHE A 195 -6.81 45.26 2.07
C PHE A 195 -7.43 46.44 1.31
N GLY A 196 -8.14 47.32 2.02
CA GLY A 196 -8.65 48.57 1.48
C GLY A 196 -9.91 48.43 0.63
N LEU A 197 -10.74 47.41 0.85
CA LEU A 197 -12.10 47.33 0.32
C LEU A 197 -13.10 48.01 1.26
N ALA A 198 -14.10 48.66 0.69
CA ALA A 198 -15.27 49.17 1.37
C ALA A 198 -16.51 48.37 0.98
N HIS A 199 -17.62 48.61 1.67
CA HIS A 199 -18.87 47.93 1.38
C HIS A 199 -19.51 48.40 0.09
N VAL A 200 -20.09 47.46 -0.64
CA VAL A 200 -20.81 47.69 -1.90
C VAL A 200 -22.22 47.12 -1.83
N ARG A 201 -23.01 47.40 -2.87
CA ARG A 201 -24.33 46.78 -3.05
C ARG A 201 -24.44 46.16 -4.43
N THR A 202 -24.96 44.94 -4.50
CA THR A 202 -25.12 44.25 -5.79
C THR A 202 -26.46 44.59 -6.46
N ASP A 203 -27.40 45.19 -5.73
CA ASP A 203 -28.64 45.76 -6.27
C ASP A 203 -28.45 46.97 -7.20
N GLY A 204 -27.23 47.49 -7.33
CA GLY A 204 -26.89 48.60 -8.23
C GLY A 204 -27.40 49.96 -7.77
N VAL A 205 -27.90 50.09 -6.53
CA VAL A 205 -28.41 51.35 -6.00
C VAL A 205 -27.29 52.11 -5.28
N SER A 206 -26.90 53.27 -5.80
CA SER A 206 -26.00 54.20 -5.10
C SER A 206 -26.78 55.02 -4.07
N TYR A 207 -26.59 54.74 -2.78
CA TYR A 207 -27.28 55.46 -1.69
C TYR A 207 -26.59 56.76 -1.25
N LEU A 208 -25.50 57.14 -1.91
CA LEU A 208 -24.77 58.36 -1.61
C LEU A 208 -25.58 59.65 -1.87
N GLN A 209 -26.80 59.59 -2.46
CA GLN A 209 -27.52 60.79 -2.91
C GLN A 209 -28.99 60.99 -2.50
N ASP A 210 -29.72 60.00 -1.97
CA ASP A 210 -31.19 60.14 -1.81
C ASP A 210 -31.73 60.02 -0.36
N GLY A 211 -30.96 59.47 0.59
CA GLY A 211 -31.45 59.32 1.97
C GLY A 211 -32.67 58.40 2.14
N SER A 212 -33.03 57.62 1.12
CA SER A 212 -34.03 56.55 1.24
C SER A 212 -33.41 55.32 1.95
N THR A 213 -34.18 54.66 2.82
CA THR A 213 -33.64 53.69 3.81
C THR A 213 -33.97 52.22 3.50
N GLN A 214 -34.44 51.89 2.29
CA GLN A 214 -34.91 50.54 1.95
C GLN A 214 -34.52 50.12 0.51
N PRO A 215 -33.87 48.95 0.31
CA PRO A 215 -33.67 48.35 -1.02
C PRO A 215 -34.99 48.00 -1.71
N PRO A 216 -35.08 48.08 -3.05
CA PRO A 216 -36.16 47.43 -3.79
C PRO A 216 -36.02 45.90 -3.74
N SER A 217 -37.09 45.19 -3.38
CA SER A 217 -37.12 43.74 -3.11
C SER A 217 -37.07 42.84 -4.35
N SER A 218 -36.50 43.26 -5.49
CA SER A 218 -36.66 42.57 -6.78
C SER A 218 -35.41 42.51 -7.67
N VAL A 219 -34.20 42.64 -7.13
CA VAL A 219 -32.96 42.59 -7.94
C VAL A 219 -32.27 41.24 -7.77
N SER A 220 -31.73 40.70 -8.88
CA SER A 220 -30.89 39.51 -8.87
C SER A 220 -29.53 39.88 -8.29
N TYR A 221 -29.17 39.28 -7.17
CA TYR A 221 -27.96 39.63 -6.43
C TYR A 221 -26.72 39.00 -7.06
N ALA A 222 -25.64 39.78 -7.19
CA ALA A 222 -24.33 39.23 -7.46
C ALA A 222 -23.72 38.76 -6.11
N PRO A 223 -23.18 37.55 -6.01
CA PRO A 223 -22.42 37.14 -4.84
C PRO A 223 -21.12 37.97 -4.78
N ASP A 224 -21.03 38.93 -3.86
CA ASP A 224 -19.80 39.64 -3.51
C ASP A 224 -19.60 39.58 -2.00
N ILE A 225 -18.39 39.23 -1.56
CA ILE A 225 -17.98 39.21 -0.15
C ILE A 225 -18.17 40.58 0.50
N MET A 226 -17.97 41.66 -0.25
CA MET A 226 -18.16 43.03 0.25
C MET A 226 -19.59 43.56 0.06
N SER A 227 -20.54 42.70 -0.34
CA SER A 227 -21.95 43.07 -0.47
C SER A 227 -22.83 42.50 0.64
N TYR A 228 -23.84 43.27 1.03
CA TYR A 228 -24.80 42.89 2.08
C TYR A 228 -25.95 42.01 1.59
N ASP A 229 -26.11 41.82 0.28
CA ASP A 229 -27.28 41.18 -0.33
C ASP A 229 -26.95 39.82 -0.99
N ARG A 230 -25.98 39.09 -0.43
CA ARG A 230 -25.54 37.78 -0.93
C ARG A 230 -26.67 36.74 -0.96
N ALA A 231 -26.76 35.98 -2.06
CA ALA A 231 -27.77 34.93 -2.27
C ALA A 231 -27.33 33.51 -1.86
N THR A 232 -26.04 33.30 -1.60
CA THR A 232 -25.42 31.98 -1.36
C THR A 232 -24.51 32.00 -0.13
N ASN A 233 -24.26 30.82 0.46
CA ASN A 233 -23.41 30.65 1.67
C ASN A 233 -21.90 30.71 1.39
N LEU A 234 -21.50 30.77 0.12
CA LEU A 234 -20.13 31.05 -0.31
C LEU A 234 -20.14 32.36 -1.10
N GLY A 235 -19.27 33.27 -0.70
CA GLY A 235 -19.02 34.53 -1.39
C GLY A 235 -17.66 34.48 -2.09
N TYR A 236 -17.52 35.28 -3.14
CA TYR A 236 -16.27 35.53 -3.84
C TYR A 236 -16.08 37.03 -4.05
N PHE A 237 -14.87 37.46 -4.43
CA PHE A 237 -14.63 38.84 -4.85
C PHE A 237 -15.01 38.98 -6.32
N VAL A 238 -16.05 39.76 -6.61
CA VAL A 238 -16.64 39.88 -7.95
C VAL A 238 -15.80 40.80 -8.84
N ASP A 239 -15.60 40.41 -10.10
CA ASP A 239 -15.03 41.28 -11.15
C ASP A 239 -16.13 42.13 -11.79
N GLN A 240 -16.80 42.93 -10.96
CA GLN A 240 -17.86 43.84 -11.36
C GLN A 240 -17.77 45.15 -10.58
N GLU A 241 -17.96 46.27 -11.28
CA GLU A 241 -18.08 47.59 -10.65
C GLU A 241 -19.44 47.71 -9.94
N LEU A 242 -19.41 47.86 -8.61
CA LEU A 242 -20.60 47.96 -7.77
C LEU A 242 -20.64 49.29 -7.00
N PRO A 243 -21.81 49.90 -6.77
CA PRO A 243 -21.90 51.13 -6.00
C PRO A 243 -21.46 50.95 -4.55
N LEU A 244 -20.65 51.88 -4.06
CA LEU A 244 -20.28 51.95 -2.66
C LEU A 244 -21.48 52.31 -1.79
N THR A 245 -21.48 51.78 -0.59
CA THR A 245 -22.42 52.11 0.47
C THR A 245 -21.63 52.23 1.76
N GLY A 246 -21.98 53.18 2.61
CA GLY A 246 -21.49 53.21 3.99
C GLY A 246 -22.72 53.09 4.85
N TRP A 247 -23.35 51.95 4.67
CA TRP A 247 -24.48 51.54 5.45
C TRP A 247 -24.25 50.10 5.83
N ASN A 248 -23.97 49.85 7.10
CA ASN A 248 -23.87 48.50 7.63
C ASN A 248 -25.25 47.85 7.69
N ALA A 249 -25.35 46.61 7.19
CA ALA A 249 -26.50 45.79 7.51
C ALA A 249 -26.54 45.58 9.04
N THR A 250 -27.67 45.88 9.65
CA THR A 250 -27.95 45.42 11.02
C THR A 250 -27.97 43.90 11.06
N SER A 251 -27.81 43.32 12.25
CA SER A 251 -27.77 41.87 12.45
C SER A 251 -29.00 41.09 11.93
N ASN A 252 -30.10 41.76 11.59
CA ASN A 252 -31.27 41.15 10.97
C ASN A 252 -31.31 41.26 9.44
N GLY A 253 -30.34 41.93 8.81
CA GLY A 253 -30.25 42.15 7.36
C GLY A 253 -31.33 43.07 6.77
N LEU A 254 -32.22 43.62 7.59
CA LEU A 254 -33.42 44.35 7.14
C LEU A 254 -33.33 45.86 7.37
N GLN A 255 -32.41 46.30 8.23
CA GLN A 255 -32.13 47.71 8.46
C GLN A 255 -30.67 48.01 8.16
N PHE A 256 -30.44 49.17 7.59
CA PHE A 256 -29.12 49.72 7.31
C PHE A 256 -28.80 50.76 8.39
N GLN A 257 -27.64 50.68 9.05
CA GLN A 257 -27.10 51.73 9.90
C GLN A 257 -26.04 52.52 9.14
N PRO A 258 -26.01 53.85 9.19
CA PRO A 258 -24.99 54.61 8.49
C PRO A 258 -23.64 54.22 9.06
N ASP A 259 -22.78 53.67 8.22
CA ASP A 259 -21.36 53.61 8.49
C ASP A 259 -20.80 55.02 8.29
N GLN A 260 -19.98 55.49 9.24
CA GLN A 260 -19.34 56.79 9.12
C GLN A 260 -18.05 56.71 8.30
N GLU A 261 -17.62 55.51 7.89
CA GLU A 261 -16.31 55.27 7.31
C GLU A 261 -16.39 54.96 5.83
N TYR A 262 -16.58 56.01 5.05
CA TYR A 262 -16.48 55.96 3.60
C TYR A 262 -15.03 56.22 3.14
N PRO A 263 -14.60 55.59 2.04
CA PRO A 263 -13.39 56.01 1.37
C PRO A 263 -13.47 57.49 0.97
N ASP A 264 -12.53 58.31 1.44
CA ASP A 264 -12.41 59.75 1.17
C ASP A 264 -10.95 60.07 0.86
N PHE A 265 -10.67 60.31 -0.43
CA PHE A 265 -9.32 60.60 -0.91
C PHE A 265 -9.13 62.10 -1.11
N GLY A 266 -8.17 62.74 -0.43
CA GLY A 266 -7.91 64.19 -0.53
C GLY A 266 -8.66 65.08 0.48
N GLY A 267 -9.47 64.51 1.37
CA GLY A 267 -9.89 65.11 2.63
C GLY A 267 -11.04 66.12 2.55
N SER A 268 -11.30 66.84 3.64
CA SER A 268 -12.52 67.64 3.85
C SER A 268 -12.73 68.80 2.85
N ASP A 269 -11.71 69.18 2.08
CA ASP A 269 -11.70 70.37 1.21
C ASP A 269 -11.91 70.03 -0.29
N GLY A 270 -12.72 69.00 -0.56
CA GLY A 270 -13.05 68.58 -1.93
C GLY A 270 -12.34 67.30 -2.38
N GLY A 271 -12.10 66.39 -1.43
CA GLY A 271 -11.66 65.04 -1.69
C GLY A 271 -12.54 64.32 -2.71
N ILE A 272 -11.90 63.41 -3.43
CA ILE A 272 -12.51 62.47 -4.35
C ILE A 272 -13.13 61.36 -3.52
N ASN A 273 -14.45 61.34 -3.48
CA ASN A 273 -15.22 60.24 -2.93
C ASN A 273 -15.50 59.25 -4.05
N PRO A 274 -14.82 58.09 -4.11
CA PRO A 274 -15.22 57.06 -5.04
C PRO A 274 -16.69 56.72 -4.80
N THR A 275 -17.41 56.46 -5.88
CA THR A 275 -18.84 56.10 -5.80
C THR A 275 -19.09 54.63 -6.09
N THR A 276 -18.05 53.94 -6.55
CA THR A 276 -18.07 52.56 -6.99
C THR A 276 -16.79 51.83 -6.62
N GLN A 277 -16.88 50.51 -6.53
CA GLN A 277 -15.78 49.60 -6.29
C GLN A 277 -16.00 48.30 -7.06
N ASN A 278 -14.95 47.85 -7.75
CA ASN A 278 -14.80 46.47 -8.17
C ASN A 278 -13.84 45.77 -7.19
N SER A 279 -14.36 44.86 -6.36
CA SER A 279 -13.60 44.21 -5.29
C SER A 279 -12.44 43.39 -5.84
N PHE A 280 -12.66 42.63 -6.91
CA PHE A 280 -11.61 41.86 -7.57
C PHE A 280 -10.47 42.75 -8.09
N VAL A 281 -10.80 43.82 -8.82
CA VAL A 281 -9.80 44.74 -9.38
C VAL A 281 -9.01 45.45 -8.29
N CYS A 282 -9.67 45.87 -7.21
CA CYS A 282 -9.02 46.51 -6.07
C CYS A 282 -8.03 45.55 -5.39
N LEU A 283 -8.46 44.33 -5.06
CA LEU A 283 -7.57 43.35 -4.45
C LEU A 283 -6.42 42.95 -5.37
N ARG A 284 -6.65 42.81 -6.68
CA ARG A 284 -5.59 42.55 -7.65
C ARG A 284 -4.51 43.63 -7.63
N GLN A 285 -4.87 44.90 -7.39
CA GLN A 285 -3.91 46.00 -7.32
C GLN A 285 -3.03 45.92 -6.07
N VAL A 286 -3.64 45.69 -4.91
CA VAL A 286 -2.94 45.71 -3.61
C VAL A 286 -2.28 44.38 -3.25
N LEU A 287 -2.80 43.24 -3.71
CA LEU A 287 -2.29 41.90 -3.41
C LEU A 287 -1.54 41.28 -4.59
N GLY A 288 -1.70 41.82 -5.79
CA GLY A 288 -1.18 41.21 -7.00
C GLY A 288 -1.96 39.94 -7.40
N MET A 289 -1.74 39.49 -8.64
CA MET A 289 -2.27 38.21 -9.11
C MET A 289 -1.44 37.07 -8.53
N ARG A 290 -2.09 35.97 -8.17
CA ARG A 290 -1.36 34.73 -7.86
C ARG A 290 -0.45 34.36 -9.04
N PRO A 291 0.84 34.07 -8.81
CA PRO A 291 1.69 33.59 -9.88
C PRO A 291 1.08 32.33 -10.50
N THR A 292 0.96 32.28 -11.82
CA THR A 292 0.63 31.04 -12.52
C THR A 292 1.84 30.12 -12.38
N SER A 293 1.88 29.31 -11.32
CA SER A 293 2.90 28.28 -11.15
C SER A 293 2.79 27.38 -12.36
N GLY A 294 3.81 27.40 -13.23
CA GLY A 294 3.71 26.91 -14.60
C GLY A 294 3.24 25.47 -14.77
N GLN A 295 3.19 24.65 -13.70
CA GLN A 295 2.63 23.29 -13.65
C GLN A 295 2.24 22.85 -12.22
N GLY A 296 1.53 23.70 -11.46
CA GLY A 296 1.01 23.34 -10.13
C GLY A 296 -0.38 22.65 -10.21
N PRO A 297 -0.73 21.77 -9.25
CA PRO A 297 -2.07 21.22 -9.12
C PRO A 297 -3.11 22.31 -8.80
N TYR A 298 -4.38 21.93 -8.89
CA TYR A 298 -5.53 22.80 -8.66
C TYR A 298 -5.53 23.34 -7.22
N HIS A 299 -6.01 24.57 -6.99
CA HIS A 299 -6.05 25.20 -5.65
C HIS A 299 -7.47 25.45 -5.13
N VAL A 300 -8.47 25.14 -5.96
CA VAL A 300 -9.89 25.40 -5.70
C VAL A 300 -10.66 24.08 -5.85
N ALA A 301 -11.35 23.67 -4.80
CA ALA A 301 -12.27 22.53 -4.77
C ALA A 301 -13.72 22.94 -5.06
N ASP A 302 -14.11 24.17 -4.70
CA ASP A 302 -15.42 24.76 -4.94
C ASP A 302 -15.31 25.96 -5.88
N VAL A 303 -15.73 25.79 -7.13
CA VAL A 303 -15.76 26.89 -8.12
C VAL A 303 -16.63 28.07 -7.70
N GLY A 304 -17.57 27.88 -6.76
CA GLY A 304 -18.39 28.96 -6.21
C GLY A 304 -17.64 29.93 -5.29
N ALA A 305 -16.41 29.61 -4.90
CA ALA A 305 -15.55 30.47 -4.07
C ALA A 305 -14.77 31.51 -4.89
N ILE A 306 -14.87 31.49 -6.22
CA ILE A 306 -14.21 32.45 -7.13
C ILE A 306 -15.21 33.05 -8.12
N ASP A 307 -14.87 34.19 -8.71
CA ASP A 307 -15.70 34.80 -9.75
C ASP A 307 -15.90 33.85 -10.96
N PRO A 308 -17.15 33.59 -11.39
CA PRO A 308 -17.43 32.70 -12.51
C PRO A 308 -16.75 33.07 -13.83
N GLY A 309 -16.50 34.37 -14.07
CA GLY A 309 -15.75 34.86 -15.23
C GLY A 309 -14.27 34.45 -15.20
N LEU A 310 -13.76 34.04 -14.04
CA LEU A 310 -12.40 33.60 -13.82
C LEU A 310 -12.27 32.10 -13.60
N ALA A 311 -13.39 31.36 -13.52
CA ALA A 311 -13.39 29.91 -13.30
C ALA A 311 -12.59 29.12 -14.35
N THR A 312 -12.41 29.66 -15.57
CA THR A 312 -11.56 29.03 -16.60
C THR A 312 -10.07 29.36 -16.44
N GLN A 313 -9.75 30.44 -15.74
CA GLN A 313 -8.38 30.88 -15.48
C GLN A 313 -7.81 30.25 -14.21
N TYR A 314 -8.69 29.94 -13.25
CA TYR A 314 -8.30 29.31 -12.01
C TYR A 314 -8.47 27.80 -12.06
N VAL A 315 -7.48 27.17 -11.45
CA VAL A 315 -7.22 25.76 -11.52
C VAL A 315 -8.19 25.15 -10.50
N HIS A 316 -9.44 24.88 -10.92
CA HIS A 316 -10.35 23.86 -10.38
C HIS A 316 -10.38 22.61 -11.30
N PRO A 317 -10.30 21.37 -10.77
CA PRO A 317 -10.28 20.17 -11.59
C PRO A 317 -11.67 19.87 -12.15
N ASN A 318 -11.90 20.22 -13.43
CA ASN A 318 -13.19 19.96 -14.12
C ASN A 318 -13.36 18.50 -14.57
N SER A 319 -12.31 17.70 -14.48
CA SER A 319 -12.30 16.27 -14.76
C SER A 319 -11.42 15.56 -13.75
N ASP A 320 -11.55 14.23 -13.65
CA ASP A 320 -10.66 13.45 -12.81
C ASP A 320 -9.21 13.65 -13.25
N ASN A 321 -8.33 13.84 -12.27
CA ASN A 321 -6.89 14.03 -12.48
C ASN A 321 -6.07 12.96 -11.73
N ALA A 322 -6.69 11.80 -11.48
CA ALA A 322 -6.00 10.58 -11.08
C ALA A 322 -5.07 10.12 -12.21
N PRO A 323 -3.76 9.93 -11.97
CA PRO A 323 -2.83 9.55 -13.02
C PRO A 323 -3.14 8.18 -13.64
N ASN A 324 -3.77 7.26 -12.90
CA ASN A 324 -4.23 5.95 -13.37
C ASN A 324 -5.49 5.52 -12.58
N ASP A 325 -6.69 5.82 -13.06
CA ASP A 325 -7.97 5.46 -12.42
C ASP A 325 -8.36 3.98 -12.59
N GLN A 326 -7.62 3.23 -13.40
CA GLN A 326 -7.83 1.80 -13.62
C GLN A 326 -7.17 0.90 -12.56
N ASP A 327 -6.28 1.46 -11.75
CA ASP A 327 -5.57 0.71 -10.72
C ASP A 327 -6.35 0.78 -9.40
N SER A 328 -6.39 -0.32 -8.64
CA SER A 328 -6.89 -0.34 -7.26
C SER A 328 -6.12 0.61 -6.34
N ILE A 329 -4.94 1.07 -6.76
CA ILE A 329 -4.12 1.99 -5.99
C ILE A 329 -3.88 3.24 -6.84
N ILE A 330 -4.58 4.31 -6.50
CA ILE A 330 -4.36 5.63 -7.11
C ILE A 330 -3.35 6.36 -6.25
N THR A 331 -2.24 6.80 -6.83
CA THR A 331 -1.23 7.59 -6.11
C THR A 331 -1.02 8.94 -6.78
N TRP A 332 -1.20 10.02 -6.01
CA TRP A 332 -0.81 11.37 -6.37
C TRP A 332 0.46 11.76 -5.63
N GLN A 333 1.38 12.38 -6.35
CA GLN A 333 2.58 12.98 -5.77
C GLN A 333 2.53 14.47 -6.04
N GLY A 334 2.80 15.26 -5.00
CA GLY A 334 2.80 16.71 -5.11
C GLY A 334 3.77 17.37 -4.15
N ARG A 335 3.82 18.70 -4.22
CA ARG A 335 4.70 19.52 -3.40
C ARG A 335 3.97 20.81 -3.04
N ILE A 336 3.87 21.08 -1.75
CA ILE A 336 3.43 22.39 -1.26
C ILE A 336 4.63 23.32 -1.29
N ASP A 337 4.63 24.23 -2.27
CA ASP A 337 5.74 25.14 -2.59
C ASP A 337 5.66 26.51 -1.90
N ARG A 338 4.51 26.81 -1.29
CA ARG A 338 4.19 28.11 -0.69
C ARG A 338 3.35 27.91 0.56
N LEU A 339 3.51 28.78 1.55
CA LEU A 339 2.77 28.70 2.81
C LEU A 339 1.27 28.91 2.57
N GLY A 340 0.45 28.14 3.26
CA GLY A 340 -1.00 28.19 3.10
C GLY A 340 -1.54 27.66 1.77
N ASP A 341 -0.69 27.11 0.89
CA ASP A 341 -1.16 26.50 -0.35
C ASP A 341 -1.71 25.10 -0.12
N TYR A 342 -2.72 24.77 -0.93
CA TYR A 342 -3.34 23.47 -0.99
C TYR A 342 -3.35 22.97 -2.42
N ASP A 343 -3.21 21.66 -2.56
CA ASP A 343 -3.31 20.95 -3.82
C ASP A 343 -4.63 20.17 -3.85
N VAL A 344 -5.40 20.33 -4.92
CA VAL A 344 -6.73 19.77 -5.09
C VAL A 344 -6.74 18.73 -6.20
N TYR A 345 -7.23 17.54 -5.87
CA TYR A 345 -7.43 16.43 -6.79
C TYR A 345 -8.90 16.08 -6.89
N ARG A 346 -9.37 15.78 -8.09
CA ARG A 346 -10.72 15.26 -8.33
C ARG A 346 -10.64 13.79 -8.71
N TRP A 347 -11.53 13.02 -8.11
CA TRP A 347 -11.74 11.62 -8.44
C TRP A 347 -13.22 11.27 -8.33
N THR A 348 -13.74 10.56 -9.32
CA THR A 348 -15.12 10.07 -9.34
C THR A 348 -15.12 8.60 -8.97
N ALA A 349 -15.80 8.25 -7.88
CA ALA A 349 -15.82 6.88 -7.41
C ALA A 349 -16.49 5.96 -8.44
N PRO A 350 -15.84 4.88 -8.90
CA PRO A 350 -16.43 3.99 -9.89
C PRO A 350 -17.54 3.12 -9.29
N ALA A 351 -17.47 2.83 -7.98
CA ALA A 351 -18.43 2.04 -7.24
C ALA A 351 -18.64 2.60 -5.82
N SER A 352 -19.74 2.16 -5.17
CA SER A 352 -19.94 2.43 -3.75
C SER A 352 -19.14 1.41 -2.94
N GLU A 353 -18.12 1.87 -2.22
CA GLU A 353 -17.18 1.00 -1.52
C GLU A 353 -16.47 1.72 -0.36
N THR A 354 -15.65 0.98 0.38
CA THR A 354 -14.75 1.57 1.38
C THR A 354 -13.36 1.71 0.76
N ILE A 355 -12.87 2.93 0.62
CA ILE A 355 -11.48 3.18 0.21
C ILE A 355 -10.59 3.35 1.44
N GLN A 356 -9.33 2.97 1.32
CA GLN A 356 -8.29 3.34 2.29
C GLN A 356 -7.48 4.51 1.74
N LEU A 357 -7.31 5.53 2.55
CA LEU A 357 -6.50 6.69 2.23
C LEU A 357 -5.21 6.63 3.05
N GLN A 358 -4.09 6.92 2.40
CA GLN A 358 -2.78 7.07 3.04
C GLN A 358 -2.12 8.33 2.50
N LEU A 359 -1.67 9.21 3.39
CA LEU A 359 -0.93 10.41 3.04
C LEU A 359 0.44 10.36 3.70
N THR A 360 1.51 10.33 2.92
CA THR A 360 2.88 10.44 3.42
C THR A 360 3.46 11.79 3.03
N ALA A 361 4.35 12.35 3.85
CA ALA A 361 5.04 13.60 3.56
C ALA A 361 6.53 13.53 3.88
N SER A 362 7.29 14.43 3.28
CA SER A 362 8.74 14.58 3.47
C SER A 362 9.15 16.04 3.32
N ASN A 363 10.40 16.34 3.66
CA ASN A 363 10.99 17.70 3.60
C ASN A 363 10.34 18.72 4.55
N GLY A 364 9.81 18.27 5.68
CA GLY A 364 9.30 19.16 6.74
C GLY A 364 7.82 19.51 6.62
N LEU A 365 7.12 19.05 5.58
CA LEU A 365 5.67 19.21 5.47
C LEU A 365 4.96 18.43 6.57
N ASN A 366 4.05 19.11 7.27
CA ASN A 366 3.12 18.53 8.23
C ASN A 366 1.76 18.37 7.53
N PRO A 367 1.47 17.22 6.89
CA PRO A 367 0.44 17.17 5.89
C PRO A 367 -0.96 16.97 6.50
N VAL A 368 -1.97 17.63 5.91
CA VAL A 368 -3.39 17.38 6.16
C VAL A 368 -4.07 16.99 4.85
N VAL A 369 -5.09 16.15 4.94
CA VAL A 369 -5.98 15.82 3.81
C VAL A 369 -7.44 15.98 4.21
N MET A 370 -8.17 16.69 3.38
CA MET A 370 -9.62 16.90 3.46
C MET A 370 -10.28 16.32 2.21
N MET A 371 -11.50 15.82 2.35
CA MET A 371 -12.29 15.32 1.23
C MET A 371 -13.63 16.04 1.16
N TYR A 372 -13.90 16.69 0.03
CA TYR A 372 -15.16 17.37 -0.25
C TYR A 372 -15.97 16.59 -1.27
N ASP A 373 -17.30 16.65 -1.17
CA ASP A 373 -18.18 16.17 -2.24
C ASP A 373 -18.35 17.24 -3.33
N ASN A 374 -19.08 16.89 -4.40
CA ASN A 374 -19.40 17.81 -5.50
C ASN A 374 -20.30 19.01 -5.11
N ASN A 375 -20.77 19.10 -3.86
CA ASN A 375 -21.49 20.26 -3.35
C ASN A 375 -20.59 21.14 -2.46
N GLY A 376 -19.27 20.90 -2.43
CA GLY A 376 -18.33 21.62 -1.57
C GLY A 376 -18.49 21.28 -0.08
N LYS A 377 -19.19 20.20 0.26
CA LYS A 377 -19.38 19.78 1.66
C LYS A 377 -18.23 18.88 2.08
N LEU A 378 -17.61 19.20 3.23
CA LEU A 378 -16.61 18.33 3.85
C LEU A 378 -17.26 16.98 4.24
N THR A 379 -16.75 15.89 3.65
CA THR A 379 -17.20 14.52 3.91
C THR A 379 -16.21 13.74 4.79
N PHE A 380 -14.95 14.19 4.83
CA PHE A 380 -13.91 13.68 5.71
C PHE A 380 -12.85 14.73 5.97
N GLY A 381 -12.46 14.88 7.23
CA GLY A 381 -11.26 15.61 7.65
C GLY A 381 -10.40 14.68 8.48
N GLY A 382 -9.31 14.18 7.91
CA GLY A 382 -8.34 13.37 8.63
C GLY A 382 -7.33 14.29 9.31
N ASN A 383 -7.57 14.68 10.56
CA ASN A 383 -6.56 15.39 11.33
C ASN A 383 -5.57 14.36 11.87
N GLY A 384 -4.33 14.38 11.39
CA GLY A 384 -3.23 13.80 12.15
C GLY A 384 -3.22 14.48 13.51
N SER A 385 -3.75 13.84 14.55
CA SER A 385 -3.57 14.35 15.90
C SER A 385 -2.11 14.13 16.23
N VAL A 386 -1.27 15.15 16.00
CA VAL A 386 0.03 15.22 16.67
C VAL A 386 -0.27 15.15 18.16
N PRO A 387 0.21 14.11 18.89
CA PRO A 387 0.21 14.19 20.33
C PRO A 387 0.96 15.48 20.66
N LYS A 388 0.23 16.50 21.12
CA LYS A 388 0.81 17.77 21.54
C LYS A 388 1.90 17.39 22.54
N ALA A 389 3.16 17.56 22.18
CA ALA A 389 4.27 17.25 23.07
C ALA A 389 4.03 18.11 24.32
N SER A 390 3.57 17.48 25.40
CA SER A 390 3.40 18.17 26.66
C SER A 390 4.80 18.38 27.20
N TYR A 391 5.38 19.53 26.90
CA TYR A 391 6.61 19.96 27.54
C TYR A 391 6.31 20.09 29.03
N ASP A 392 7.03 19.33 29.86
CA ASP A 392 7.13 19.72 31.26
C ASP A 392 7.86 21.07 31.35
N ASN A 393 7.76 21.74 32.51
CA ASN A 393 8.43 23.02 32.76
C ASN A 393 9.99 22.95 32.68
N TYR A 394 10.55 21.83 32.22
CA TYR A 394 11.98 21.58 32.10
C TYR A 394 12.42 21.17 30.68
N GLY A 395 11.52 21.16 29.69
CA GLY A 395 11.87 20.93 28.29
C GLY A 395 12.17 19.47 27.93
N ASN A 396 11.77 18.50 28.75
CA ASN A 396 11.97 17.08 28.45
C ASN A 396 10.72 16.46 27.81
N VAL A 397 10.91 15.84 26.64
CA VAL A 397 9.86 15.07 25.94
C VAL A 397 9.83 13.66 26.50
N THR A 398 8.73 13.27 27.16
CA THR A 398 8.53 11.91 27.66
C THR A 398 7.39 11.24 26.90
N PHE A 399 7.71 10.23 26.08
CA PHE A 399 6.70 9.35 25.47
C PHE A 399 6.45 8.16 26.42
N SER A 400 5.40 8.23 27.25
CA SER A 400 5.03 7.11 28.12
C SER A 400 4.10 6.14 27.39
N GLY A 401 4.61 4.98 26.98
CA GLY A 401 3.81 3.86 26.50
C GLY A 401 3.22 3.01 27.63
N SER A 402 1.92 2.69 27.56
CA SER A 402 1.29 1.41 27.95
C SER A 402 -0.24 1.46 27.73
N PRO A 403 -0.92 0.30 27.66
CA PRO A 403 -1.74 -0.12 26.52
C PRO A 403 -3.10 0.58 26.43
N VAL A 404 -3.51 0.76 25.18
CA VAL A 404 -4.83 1.21 24.72
C VAL A 404 -5.94 0.49 25.47
N GLN A 405 -6.66 1.23 26.31
CA GLN A 405 -8.03 0.84 26.66
C GLN A 405 -8.92 1.11 25.45
N THR A 406 -9.60 0.05 25.02
CA THR A 406 -10.65 0.06 24.01
C THR A 406 -11.77 1.02 24.42
N ASP A 407 -11.94 2.12 23.68
CA ASP A 407 -13.22 2.82 23.62
C ASP A 407 -14.09 2.12 22.55
N THR A 408 -15.32 1.79 22.93
CA THR A 408 -16.22 0.86 22.21
C THR A 408 -17.31 1.60 21.43
N GLY A 409 -17.01 2.79 20.89
CA GLY A 409 -18.04 3.58 20.21
C GLY A 409 -17.57 4.80 19.43
N ASN A 410 -16.67 4.62 18.46
CA ASN A 410 -16.65 5.32 17.15
C ASN A 410 -15.33 4.96 16.44
N ASN A 411 -15.45 4.26 15.30
CA ASN A 411 -14.32 3.83 14.48
C ASN A 411 -13.63 5.02 13.80
N LEU A 412 -12.64 5.63 14.47
CA LEU A 412 -11.50 6.30 13.84
C LEU A 412 -10.26 5.99 14.69
N LEU A 413 -9.57 4.91 14.32
CA LEU A 413 -8.28 4.54 14.89
C LEU A 413 -7.20 5.46 14.30
N TYR A 414 -6.79 6.47 15.05
CA TYR A 414 -5.70 7.37 14.68
C TYR A 414 -4.35 6.73 15.04
N VAL A 415 -3.57 6.37 14.02
CA VAL A 415 -2.13 6.12 14.17
C VAL A 415 -1.40 7.19 13.38
N GLN A 416 -0.69 8.05 14.10
CA GLN A 416 0.31 8.93 13.52
C GLN A 416 1.68 8.30 13.81
N ASP A 417 2.15 7.48 12.88
CA ASP A 417 3.57 7.18 12.74
C ASP A 417 4.15 8.17 11.71
N SER A 418 5.44 8.13 11.46
CA SER A 418 6.14 8.96 10.47
C SER A 418 5.63 8.82 9.02
N TYR A 419 4.50 8.13 8.79
CA TYR A 419 3.87 7.83 7.51
C TYR A 419 2.52 8.55 7.26
N GLY A 420 2.18 9.55 8.09
CA GLY A 420 1.04 10.47 7.92
C GLY A 420 -0.37 9.84 8.00
N PRO A 421 -1.46 10.62 7.82
CA PRO A 421 -2.81 10.16 8.16
C PRO A 421 -3.25 8.98 7.29
N ARG A 422 -3.76 7.93 7.96
CA ARG A 422 -4.45 6.79 7.34
C ARG A 422 -5.92 6.82 7.73
N GLY A 423 -6.83 6.55 6.81
CA GLY A 423 -8.27 6.55 7.08
C GLY A 423 -9.06 5.66 6.13
N SER A 424 -10.16 5.08 6.62
CA SER A 424 -11.11 4.33 5.79
C SER A 424 -12.34 5.19 5.51
N LEU A 425 -12.77 5.25 4.26
CA LEU A 425 -13.81 6.17 3.78
C LEU A 425 -14.86 5.42 2.97
N GLN A 426 -16.14 5.57 3.33
CA GLN A 426 -17.23 5.10 2.47
C GLN A 426 -17.46 6.12 1.35
N VAL A 427 -17.40 5.65 0.11
CA VAL A 427 -17.66 6.43 -1.09
C VAL A 427 -18.91 5.90 -1.79
N THR A 428 -19.55 6.75 -2.59
CA THR A 428 -20.74 6.40 -3.38
C THR A 428 -20.38 6.39 -4.86
N GLY A 429 -20.65 5.28 -5.55
CA GLY A 429 -20.35 5.14 -6.97
C GLY A 429 -21.04 6.23 -7.80
N GLY A 430 -20.30 6.82 -8.74
CA GLY A 430 -20.71 7.95 -9.57
C GLY A 430 -20.57 9.33 -8.91
N GLN A 431 -20.30 9.41 -7.60
CA GLN A 431 -20.08 10.68 -6.91
C GLN A 431 -18.64 11.16 -7.15
N SER A 432 -18.47 12.44 -7.46
CA SER A 432 -17.15 13.08 -7.50
C SER A 432 -16.74 13.58 -6.11
N TYR A 433 -15.48 13.33 -5.79
CA TYR A 433 -14.82 13.74 -4.57
C TYR A 433 -13.60 14.61 -4.89
N TYR A 434 -13.34 15.57 -4.01
CA TYR A 434 -12.21 16.48 -4.09
C TYR A 434 -11.29 16.26 -2.90
N PHE A 435 -10.09 15.74 -3.15
CA PHE A 435 -9.05 15.57 -2.15
C PHE A 435 -8.19 16.82 -2.10
N VAL A 436 -8.17 17.47 -0.95
CA VAL A 436 -7.44 18.70 -0.69
C VAL A 436 -6.29 18.38 0.23
N VAL A 437 -5.06 18.49 -0.26
CA VAL A 437 -3.83 18.22 0.49
C VAL A 437 -3.14 19.54 0.79
N GLY A 438 -2.77 19.79 2.03
CA GLY A 438 -2.01 20.98 2.42
C GLY A 438 -1.22 20.76 3.70
N ALA A 439 -0.82 21.86 4.33
CA ALA A 439 -0.12 21.86 5.60
C ALA A 439 -1.09 22.07 6.78
N GLN A 440 -1.06 21.20 7.79
CA GLN A 440 -1.93 21.27 8.99
C GLN A 440 -1.63 22.51 9.84
N ASP A 441 -0.36 22.89 9.93
CA ASP A 441 0.08 24.12 10.57
C ASP A 441 -0.06 25.34 9.65
N SER A 442 -0.28 25.11 8.35
CA SER A 442 -0.29 26.11 7.28
C SER A 442 1.01 26.91 7.17
N ASP A 443 2.07 26.53 7.89
CA ASP A 443 3.38 27.17 7.92
C ASP A 443 4.52 26.23 7.47
N SER A 444 4.18 25.00 7.07
CA SER A 444 5.12 24.02 6.53
C SER A 444 4.98 23.83 5.01
N MET A 445 6.09 23.42 4.38
CA MET A 445 6.21 23.14 2.95
C MET A 445 6.93 21.82 2.75
N GLY A 446 6.76 21.17 1.60
CA GLY A 446 7.46 19.93 1.31
C GLY A 446 6.72 19.04 0.33
N ASN A 447 7.24 17.82 0.14
CA ASN A 447 6.67 16.86 -0.80
C ASN A 447 5.70 15.94 -0.07
N TYR A 448 4.70 15.44 -0.79
CA TYR A 448 3.79 14.42 -0.28
C TYR A 448 3.46 13.36 -1.33
N SER A 449 2.93 12.23 -0.85
CA SER A 449 2.30 11.19 -1.65
C SER A 449 0.95 10.83 -1.02
N LEU A 450 -0.14 11.09 -1.73
CA LEU A 450 -1.50 10.70 -1.38
C LEU A 450 -1.86 9.44 -2.15
N THR A 451 -2.17 8.36 -1.45
CA THR A 451 -2.53 7.07 -2.00
C THR A 451 -3.95 6.69 -1.58
N LEU A 452 -4.79 6.33 -2.55
CA LEU A 452 -6.13 5.78 -2.36
C LEU A 452 -6.10 4.32 -2.79
N ASN A 453 -6.46 3.42 -1.89
CA ASN A 453 -6.61 2.01 -2.17
C ASN A 453 -8.11 1.67 -2.26
N GLN A 454 -8.57 1.46 -3.49
CA GLN A 454 -9.87 0.93 -3.88
C GLN A 454 -9.74 -0.59 -4.00
N LEU A 455 -10.13 -1.30 -2.95
CA LEU A 455 -10.23 -2.73 -3.02
C LEU A 455 -11.62 -3.10 -3.57
N PRO A 456 -11.68 -3.95 -4.61
CA PRO A 456 -12.95 -4.52 -5.05
C PRO A 456 -13.71 -5.13 -3.86
N SER A 457 -15.04 -5.19 -3.92
CA SER A 457 -15.86 -5.71 -2.81
C SER A 457 -15.51 -7.14 -2.36
N PHE A 458 -14.86 -7.93 -3.23
CA PHE A 458 -14.38 -9.27 -2.90
C PHE A 458 -13.07 -9.28 -2.11
N ALA A 459 -12.35 -8.15 -2.04
CA ALA A 459 -11.03 -8.04 -1.44
C ALA A 459 -11.07 -7.10 -0.22
N GLN A 460 -10.45 -7.53 0.87
CA GLN A 460 -10.32 -6.73 2.09
C GLN A 460 -8.88 -6.83 2.59
N LEU A 461 -8.21 -5.70 2.79
CA LEU A 461 -6.85 -5.66 3.35
C LEU A 461 -6.92 -5.21 4.81
N SER A 462 -6.45 -6.06 5.73
CA SER A 462 -6.30 -5.77 7.15
C SER A 462 -4.82 -5.85 7.55
N GLY A 463 -4.17 -4.70 7.70
CA GLY A 463 -2.70 -4.66 7.81
C GLY A 463 -2.06 -5.13 6.50
N THR A 464 -1.30 -6.22 6.55
CA THR A 464 -0.72 -6.89 5.37
C THR A 464 -1.45 -8.19 4.99
N GLN A 465 -2.56 -8.52 5.64
CA GLN A 465 -3.39 -9.68 5.31
C GLN A 465 -4.48 -9.29 4.31
N LEU A 466 -4.46 -9.93 3.14
CA LEU A 466 -5.51 -9.81 2.13
C LEU A 466 -6.53 -10.93 2.29
N THR A 467 -7.75 -10.60 2.69
CA THR A 467 -8.89 -11.52 2.71
C THR A 467 -9.68 -11.41 1.42
N ILE A 468 -9.95 -12.55 0.79
CA ILE A 468 -10.77 -12.67 -0.41
C ILE A 468 -12.07 -13.36 -0.01
N ASN A 469 -13.19 -12.66 -0.19
CA ASN A 469 -14.53 -13.13 0.09
C ASN A 469 -15.29 -13.32 -1.22
N ALA A 470 -15.91 -14.48 -1.38
CA ALA A 470 -16.86 -14.72 -2.46
C ALA A 470 -18.11 -13.85 -2.36
N ASP A 471 -18.77 -13.69 -3.50
CA ASP A 471 -20.19 -13.37 -3.50
C ASP A 471 -20.97 -14.64 -3.16
N PRO A 472 -21.67 -14.70 -2.00
CA PRO A 472 -22.44 -15.88 -1.61
C PRO A 472 -23.56 -16.24 -2.60
N ASN A 473 -23.87 -15.36 -3.56
CA ASN A 473 -24.90 -15.58 -4.58
C ASN A 473 -24.33 -16.01 -5.95
N ALA A 474 -23.01 -16.00 -6.14
CA ALA A 474 -22.41 -16.43 -7.40
C ALA A 474 -22.44 -17.95 -7.55
N LEU A 475 -22.86 -18.44 -8.73
CA LEU A 475 -22.94 -19.88 -9.02
C LEU A 475 -21.62 -20.49 -9.50
N VAL A 476 -20.68 -19.65 -9.96
CA VAL A 476 -19.34 -20.02 -10.43
C VAL A 476 -18.44 -18.82 -10.15
N GLU A 477 -17.32 -19.07 -9.49
CA GLU A 477 -16.31 -18.06 -9.21
C GLU A 477 -14.94 -18.53 -9.71
N ALA A 478 -14.27 -17.66 -10.46
CA ALA A 478 -12.92 -17.87 -10.93
C ALA A 478 -12.00 -16.86 -10.25
N LEU A 479 -11.24 -17.32 -9.26
CA LEU A 479 -10.22 -16.53 -8.58
C LEU A 479 -8.85 -16.82 -9.23
N SER A 480 -8.15 -15.78 -9.62
CA SER A 480 -6.79 -15.86 -10.13
C SER A 480 -5.87 -14.99 -9.29
N ILE A 481 -4.82 -15.58 -8.73
CA ILE A 481 -3.78 -14.89 -7.97
C ILE A 481 -2.49 -14.99 -8.77
N GLN A 482 -1.94 -13.86 -9.20
CA GLN A 482 -0.78 -13.78 -10.09
C GLN A 482 0.21 -12.76 -9.57
N THR A 483 1.48 -12.93 -9.93
CA THR A 483 2.51 -11.92 -9.68
C THR A 483 3.14 -11.51 -11.00
N ASP A 484 3.29 -10.20 -11.23
CA ASP A 484 3.93 -9.70 -12.43
C ASP A 484 5.47 -9.76 -12.34
N ALA A 485 6.14 -9.35 -13.42
CA ALA A 485 7.60 -9.36 -13.49
C ALA A 485 8.28 -8.37 -12.52
N GLN A 486 7.53 -7.44 -11.95
CA GLN A 486 7.99 -6.46 -10.96
C GLN A 486 7.72 -6.92 -9.52
N GLY A 487 7.07 -8.06 -9.32
CA GLY A 487 6.72 -8.58 -8.01
C GLY A 487 5.39 -8.05 -7.47
N ARG A 488 4.60 -7.35 -8.29
CA ARG A 488 3.27 -6.86 -7.88
C ARG A 488 2.26 -8.00 -7.93
N LEU A 489 1.44 -8.10 -6.89
CA LEU A 489 0.40 -9.10 -6.76
C LEU A 489 -0.87 -8.61 -7.47
N ASN A 490 -1.42 -9.42 -8.37
CA ASN A 490 -2.72 -9.24 -9.00
C ASN A 490 -3.69 -10.31 -8.50
N VAL A 491 -4.80 -9.89 -7.90
CA VAL A 491 -5.88 -10.78 -7.48
C VAL A 491 -7.12 -10.45 -8.31
N SER A 492 -7.56 -11.40 -9.12
CA SER A 492 -8.70 -11.24 -10.01
C SER A 492 -9.81 -12.22 -9.67
N LEU A 493 -11.01 -11.72 -9.35
CA LEU A 493 -12.21 -12.54 -9.18
C LEU A 493 -13.19 -12.22 -10.31
N ASN A 494 -13.53 -13.23 -11.12
CA ASN A 494 -14.45 -13.09 -12.25
C ASN A 494 -14.06 -11.97 -13.25
N GLY A 495 -12.75 -11.72 -13.39
CA GLY A 495 -12.19 -10.70 -14.28
C GLY A 495 -12.07 -9.30 -13.68
N ILE A 496 -12.58 -9.09 -12.46
CA ILE A 496 -12.36 -7.86 -11.70
C ILE A 496 -11.07 -8.03 -10.91
N SER A 497 -10.10 -7.15 -11.12
CA SER A 497 -8.73 -7.30 -10.62
C SER A 497 -8.36 -6.23 -9.59
N ALA A 498 -7.54 -6.62 -8.62
CA ALA A 498 -6.89 -5.72 -7.67
C ALA A 498 -5.37 -5.92 -7.71
N TRP A 499 -4.63 -4.81 -7.73
CA TRP A 499 -3.17 -4.81 -7.77
C TRP A 499 -2.59 -4.35 -6.43
N PHE A 500 -1.52 -5.00 -5.99
CA PHE A 500 -0.80 -4.69 -4.76
C PHE A 500 0.72 -4.64 -5.03
N GLU A 501 1.37 -3.61 -4.50
CA GLU A 501 2.82 -3.44 -4.58
C GLU A 501 3.59 -4.47 -3.72
N PRO A 502 4.86 -4.77 -4.05
CA PRO A 502 5.66 -5.73 -3.29
C PRO A 502 5.72 -5.36 -1.79
N GLY A 503 5.41 -6.33 -0.93
CA GLY A 503 5.42 -6.16 0.54
C GLY A 503 4.13 -5.58 1.14
N GLN A 504 3.15 -5.15 0.33
CA GLN A 504 1.84 -4.71 0.86
C GLN A 504 1.01 -5.87 1.41
N VAL A 505 1.10 -7.03 0.75
CA VAL A 505 0.45 -8.26 1.19
C VAL A 505 1.54 -9.20 1.68
N SER A 506 1.37 -9.74 2.88
CA SER A 506 2.25 -10.77 3.46
C SER A 506 1.55 -12.12 3.59
N ILE A 507 0.22 -12.15 3.49
CA ILE A 507 -0.59 -13.37 3.52
C ILE A 507 -1.91 -13.12 2.79
N ILE A 508 -2.37 -14.12 2.03
CA ILE A 508 -3.69 -14.13 1.39
C ILE A 508 -4.55 -15.19 2.09
N GLN A 509 -5.73 -14.79 2.56
CA GLN A 509 -6.74 -15.71 3.06
C GLN A 509 -7.92 -15.73 2.08
N VAL A 510 -8.18 -16.87 1.45
CA VAL A 510 -9.34 -17.09 0.61
C VAL A 510 -10.40 -17.79 1.46
N ASN A 511 -11.47 -17.08 1.78
CA ASN A 511 -12.63 -17.66 2.46
C ASN A 511 -13.42 -18.55 1.49
N PRO A 512 -14.29 -19.45 2.01
CA PRO A 512 -15.03 -20.40 1.17
C PRO A 512 -15.74 -19.68 0.03
N LEU A 513 -15.36 -20.06 -1.18
CA LEU A 513 -16.02 -19.59 -2.37
C LEU A 513 -17.29 -20.43 -2.60
N GLY A 514 -18.28 -19.93 -3.36
CA GLY A 514 -19.52 -20.68 -3.61
C GLY A 514 -19.30 -22.08 -4.21
N ASN A 515 -20.36 -22.87 -4.40
CA ASN A 515 -20.25 -24.15 -5.12
C ASN A 515 -19.69 -23.88 -6.54
N ASN A 516 -18.75 -24.69 -7.02
CA ASN A 516 -17.99 -24.60 -8.28
C ASN A 516 -16.96 -23.45 -8.37
N SER A 517 -16.12 -23.34 -7.36
CA SER A 517 -15.07 -22.33 -7.32
C SER A 517 -13.70 -22.87 -7.73
N ASN A 518 -13.10 -22.20 -8.71
CA ASN A 518 -11.77 -22.50 -9.22
C ASN A 518 -10.79 -21.42 -8.75
N ILE A 519 -9.80 -21.80 -7.96
CA ILE A 519 -8.72 -20.91 -7.52
C ILE A 519 -7.48 -21.27 -8.33
N THR A 520 -6.98 -20.34 -9.13
CA THR A 520 -5.73 -20.52 -9.87
C THR A 520 -4.65 -19.62 -9.30
N VAL A 521 -3.54 -20.22 -8.86
CA VAL A 521 -2.39 -19.51 -8.30
C VAL A 521 -1.22 -19.62 -9.27
N PHE A 522 -0.64 -18.48 -9.66
CA PHE A 522 0.55 -18.39 -10.49
C PHE A 522 1.64 -17.65 -9.71
N ASN A 523 2.73 -18.34 -9.35
CA ASN A 523 3.91 -17.74 -8.72
C ASN A 523 3.58 -16.75 -7.59
N ALA A 524 2.82 -17.19 -6.58
CA ALA A 524 2.51 -16.34 -5.44
C ALA A 524 3.76 -16.16 -4.55
N PRO A 525 4.24 -14.93 -4.29
CA PRO A 525 5.39 -14.67 -3.42
C PRO A 525 5.04 -14.71 -1.93
N VAL A 526 3.75 -14.86 -1.62
CA VAL A 526 3.20 -14.77 -0.26
C VAL A 526 2.47 -16.05 0.09
N PRO A 527 2.47 -16.47 1.37
CA PRO A 527 1.63 -17.55 1.84
C PRO A 527 0.15 -17.34 1.48
N ILE A 528 -0.53 -18.42 1.09
CA ILE A 528 -1.96 -18.43 0.76
C ILE A 528 -2.64 -19.48 1.63
N SER A 529 -3.70 -19.11 2.33
CA SER A 529 -4.59 -20.03 3.04
C SER A 529 -5.92 -20.11 2.31
N VAL A 530 -6.29 -21.30 1.83
CA VAL A 530 -7.54 -21.56 1.13
C VAL A 530 -8.47 -22.38 2.03
N LEU A 531 -9.59 -21.79 2.42
CA LEU A 531 -10.60 -22.45 3.26
C LEU A 531 -11.80 -22.84 2.39
N GLY A 532 -11.82 -24.07 1.86
CA GLY A 532 -12.96 -24.58 1.09
C GLY A 532 -13.03 -24.08 -0.37
N ALA A 533 -12.69 -24.95 -1.31
CA ALA A 533 -12.82 -24.71 -2.75
C ALA A 533 -13.13 -26.02 -3.49
N ASP A 534 -13.78 -25.95 -4.64
CA ASP A 534 -14.01 -27.15 -5.44
C ASP A 534 -12.73 -27.59 -6.15
N GLN A 535 -11.99 -26.63 -6.68
CA GLN A 535 -10.70 -26.92 -7.30
C GLN A 535 -9.67 -25.86 -6.93
N LEU A 536 -8.52 -26.32 -6.44
CA LEU A 536 -7.32 -25.51 -6.30
C LEU A 536 -6.33 -25.91 -7.42
N ILE A 537 -5.97 -24.95 -8.25
CA ILE A 537 -5.02 -25.10 -9.36
C ILE A 537 -3.77 -24.28 -9.06
N ILE A 538 -2.64 -24.95 -8.84
CA ILE A 538 -1.31 -24.33 -8.76
C ILE A 538 -0.69 -24.43 -10.16
N ASN A 539 -0.50 -23.30 -10.83
CA ASN A 539 -0.13 -23.26 -12.24
C ASN A 539 1.25 -22.63 -12.46
N ASP A 540 2.24 -23.48 -12.67
CA ASP A 540 3.61 -23.14 -13.05
C ASP A 540 3.88 -23.39 -14.54
N SER A 541 2.86 -23.73 -15.35
CA SER A 541 3.03 -24.15 -16.75
C SER A 541 3.75 -23.14 -17.67
N ALA A 542 3.79 -21.86 -17.29
CA ALA A 542 4.49 -20.80 -18.00
C ALA A 542 5.98 -20.66 -17.64
N ASN A 543 6.42 -21.24 -16.52
CA ASN A 543 7.80 -21.14 -16.04
C ASN A 543 8.70 -22.08 -16.84
N SER A 544 9.86 -21.56 -17.26
CA SER A 544 10.85 -22.36 -17.99
C SER A 544 11.87 -23.04 -17.09
N ASN A 545 11.96 -22.63 -15.82
CA ASN A 545 12.88 -23.21 -14.84
C ASN A 545 12.23 -24.41 -14.17
N GLY A 546 13.04 -25.35 -13.68
CA GLY A 546 12.52 -26.43 -12.84
C GLY A 546 12.01 -25.84 -11.52
N GLN A 547 10.92 -26.38 -11.00
CA GLN A 547 10.38 -26.07 -9.68
C GLN A 547 10.35 -27.34 -8.83
N GLU A 548 10.47 -27.17 -7.52
CA GLU A 548 10.37 -28.25 -6.55
C GLU A 548 9.14 -28.00 -5.67
N PHE A 549 8.24 -28.99 -5.63
CA PHE A 549 6.97 -28.94 -4.91
C PHE A 549 6.94 -29.99 -3.81
N ASP A 550 6.96 -29.56 -2.55
CA ASP A 550 6.67 -30.42 -1.41
C ASP A 550 5.18 -30.36 -1.10
N ILE A 551 4.50 -31.50 -1.19
CA ILE A 551 3.05 -31.61 -1.06
C ILE A 551 2.73 -32.41 0.21
N TYR A 552 2.04 -31.75 1.14
CA TYR A 552 1.57 -32.29 2.41
C TYR A 552 0.04 -32.34 2.41
N ASN A 553 -0.53 -33.05 3.41
CA ASN A 553 -1.98 -33.23 3.53
C ASN A 553 -2.77 -31.94 3.34
N ASN A 554 -2.33 -30.83 3.95
CA ASN A 554 -3.02 -29.55 3.89
C ASN A 554 -2.11 -28.44 3.35
N GLY A 555 -1.03 -28.77 2.63
CA GLY A 555 -0.05 -27.75 2.24
C GLY A 555 0.68 -28.08 0.95
N VAL A 556 1.00 -27.07 0.16
CA VAL A 556 2.02 -27.16 -0.90
C VAL A 556 3.07 -26.11 -0.62
N VAL A 557 4.34 -26.51 -0.55
CA VAL A 557 5.49 -25.61 -0.50
C VAL A 557 6.19 -25.70 -1.85
N ASN A 558 6.31 -24.57 -2.54
CA ASN A 558 7.14 -24.47 -3.74
C ASN A 558 8.48 -23.82 -3.35
N TYR A 559 9.60 -24.29 -3.90
CA TYR A 559 10.94 -23.69 -3.72
C TYR A 559 11.03 -22.30 -4.40
N GLY A 560 10.38 -21.35 -3.74
CA GLY A 560 10.24 -19.92 -4.01
C GLY A 560 9.67 -19.14 -2.80
N ASN A 561 9.59 -19.79 -1.63
CA ASN A 561 9.27 -19.27 -0.29
C ASN A 561 7.79 -19.07 0.10
N SER A 562 6.82 -19.51 -0.69
CA SER A 562 5.40 -19.42 -0.31
C SER A 562 4.80 -20.77 0.03
N VAL A 563 4.10 -20.81 1.18
CA VAL A 563 3.31 -21.96 1.63
C VAL A 563 1.86 -21.74 1.20
N ILE A 564 1.29 -22.67 0.45
CA ILE A 564 -0.13 -22.71 0.13
C ILE A 564 -0.79 -23.72 1.07
N ASP A 565 -1.38 -23.24 2.15
CA ASP A 565 -2.22 -24.05 3.06
C ASP A 565 -3.60 -24.20 2.43
N TYR A 566 -4.06 -25.44 2.27
CA TYR A 566 -5.36 -25.75 1.70
C TYR A 566 -6.12 -26.71 2.61
N GLN A 567 -7.35 -26.34 2.96
CA GLN A 567 -8.23 -27.16 3.77
C GLN A 567 -9.57 -27.33 3.05
N SER A 568 -10.06 -28.57 3.02
CA SER A 568 -11.36 -28.92 2.43
C SER A 568 -11.47 -28.56 0.94
N VAL A 569 -10.42 -28.79 0.16
CA VAL A 569 -10.51 -28.68 -1.31
C VAL A 569 -11.03 -30.00 -1.89
N ASN A 570 -11.94 -29.96 -2.87
CA ASN A 570 -12.47 -31.19 -3.49
C ASN A 570 -11.48 -31.81 -4.48
N MET A 571 -10.63 -30.99 -5.10
CA MET A 571 -9.58 -31.43 -6.01
C MET A 571 -8.38 -30.47 -5.99
N LEU A 572 -7.18 -31.03 -5.84
CA LEU A 572 -5.92 -30.32 -6.03
C LEU A 572 -5.38 -30.60 -7.43
N THR A 573 -4.96 -29.58 -8.17
CA THR A 573 -4.30 -29.71 -9.47
C THR A 573 -3.01 -28.91 -9.46
N ILE A 574 -1.90 -29.52 -9.82
CA ILE A 574 -0.59 -28.84 -9.96
C ILE A 574 -0.12 -29.00 -11.40
N LEU A 575 0.16 -27.89 -12.08
CA LEU A 575 0.59 -27.83 -13.47
C LEU A 575 2.04 -27.37 -13.54
N GLY A 576 2.98 -28.30 -13.71
CA GLY A 576 4.41 -28.01 -13.86
C GLY A 576 4.75 -27.29 -15.17
N GLY A 577 5.82 -26.48 -15.12
CA GLY A 577 6.39 -25.72 -16.22
C GLY A 577 7.13 -26.53 -17.29
N ARG A 578 7.99 -25.85 -18.05
CA ARG A 578 8.89 -26.45 -19.05
C ARG A 578 10.26 -26.84 -18.49
N GLY A 579 10.52 -26.60 -17.21
CA GLY A 579 11.73 -27.04 -16.54
C GLY A 579 11.68 -28.51 -16.08
N GLY A 580 12.77 -29.01 -15.52
CA GLY A 580 12.76 -30.32 -14.84
C GLY A 580 12.13 -30.17 -13.46
N ASN A 581 10.82 -30.39 -13.36
CA ASN A 581 10.07 -30.19 -12.13
C ASN A 581 10.23 -31.40 -11.21
N TRP A 582 10.36 -31.15 -9.90
CA TRP A 582 10.38 -32.18 -8.88
C TRP A 582 9.14 -32.04 -7.99
N PHE A 583 8.44 -33.14 -7.73
CA PHE A 583 7.27 -33.19 -6.87
C PHE A 583 7.53 -34.21 -5.77
N GLN A 584 7.53 -33.82 -4.50
CA GLN A 584 7.61 -34.71 -3.35
C GLN A 584 6.25 -34.74 -2.64
N VAL A 585 5.49 -35.83 -2.83
CA VAL A 585 4.17 -36.05 -2.24
C VAL A 585 4.31 -36.81 -0.92
N GLN A 586 4.18 -36.09 0.19
CA GLN A 586 4.15 -36.62 1.56
C GLN A 586 2.72 -36.86 2.07
N GLY A 587 1.71 -36.44 1.31
CA GLY A 587 0.29 -36.71 1.57
C GLY A 587 -0.60 -35.68 0.91
N THR A 588 -1.85 -36.03 0.62
CA THR A 588 -2.85 -35.08 0.14
C THR A 588 -4.17 -35.27 0.91
N SER A 589 -4.91 -34.19 1.19
CA SER A 589 -6.24 -34.26 1.83
C SER A 589 -7.38 -34.40 0.81
N SER A 590 -7.07 -34.37 -0.48
CA SER A 590 -8.02 -34.36 -1.59
C SER A 590 -7.49 -35.14 -2.78
N PRO A 591 -8.34 -35.66 -3.68
CA PRO A 591 -7.90 -36.16 -4.98
C PRO A 591 -6.98 -35.16 -5.68
N THR A 592 -5.79 -35.63 -6.09
CA THR A 592 -4.73 -34.76 -6.60
C THR A 592 -4.35 -35.12 -8.03
N LEU A 593 -4.28 -34.12 -8.91
CA LEU A 593 -3.83 -34.22 -10.29
C LEU A 593 -2.50 -33.48 -10.46
N LEU A 594 -1.42 -34.22 -10.73
CA LEU A 594 -0.10 -33.68 -11.01
C LEU A 594 0.16 -33.75 -12.52
N VAL A 595 0.30 -32.61 -13.17
CA VAL A 595 0.75 -32.53 -14.56
C VAL A 595 2.21 -32.12 -14.53
N THR A 596 3.11 -33.02 -14.90
CA THR A 596 4.57 -32.83 -14.71
C THR A 596 5.15 -31.69 -15.55
N GLY A 597 4.47 -31.32 -16.64
CA GLY A 597 4.91 -30.31 -17.59
C GLY A 597 5.67 -30.90 -18.78
N VAL A 598 6.11 -30.04 -19.70
CA VAL A 598 6.76 -30.46 -20.96
C VAL A 598 8.29 -30.43 -20.89
N GLY A 599 8.85 -30.16 -19.71
CA GLY A 599 10.29 -30.12 -19.50
C GLY A 599 10.96 -31.49 -19.50
N THR A 600 12.28 -31.50 -19.53
CA THR A 600 13.08 -32.74 -19.48
C THR A 600 13.32 -33.17 -18.03
N HIS A 601 13.19 -34.46 -17.75
CA HIS A 601 13.53 -35.09 -16.46
C HIS A 601 12.66 -34.62 -15.28
N ASN A 602 11.33 -34.56 -15.46
CA ASN A 602 10.47 -34.33 -14.31
C ASN A 602 10.52 -35.55 -13.39
N THR A 603 10.58 -35.30 -12.09
CA THR A 603 10.59 -36.35 -11.06
C THR A 603 9.36 -36.19 -10.19
N VAL A 604 8.59 -37.25 -10.00
CA VAL A 604 7.51 -37.31 -9.00
C VAL A 604 7.88 -38.38 -8.01
N ASP A 605 7.82 -38.03 -6.73
CA ASP A 605 8.16 -38.91 -5.65
C ASP A 605 7.01 -38.97 -4.64
N ILE A 606 6.38 -40.13 -4.48
CA ILE A 606 5.26 -40.32 -3.55
C ILE A 606 5.75 -41.10 -2.35
N ALA A 607 5.88 -40.42 -1.21
CA ALA A 607 6.28 -41.00 0.07
C ALA A 607 5.08 -41.47 0.90
N ALA A 608 3.93 -40.80 0.80
CA ALA A 608 2.71 -41.16 1.50
C ALA A 608 1.50 -40.51 0.81
N ASP A 609 0.37 -41.24 0.68
CA ASP A 609 -0.92 -40.65 0.35
C ASP A 609 -2.10 -41.61 0.60
N SER A 610 -3.16 -41.11 1.21
CA SER A 610 -4.42 -41.85 1.39
C SER A 610 -5.48 -41.54 0.33
N ASN A 611 -5.30 -40.46 -0.43
CA ASN A 611 -6.23 -40.04 -1.47
C ASN A 611 -5.74 -40.45 -2.87
N PRO A 612 -6.64 -40.46 -3.88
CA PRO A 612 -6.24 -40.73 -5.25
C PRO A 612 -5.25 -39.69 -5.80
N VAL A 613 -4.11 -40.14 -6.32
CA VAL A 613 -3.15 -39.30 -7.05
C VAL A 613 -3.15 -39.69 -8.52
N THR A 614 -3.35 -38.72 -9.41
CA THR A 614 -3.20 -38.90 -10.86
C THR A 614 -1.99 -38.11 -11.34
N ILE A 615 -1.00 -38.78 -11.92
CA ILE A 615 0.16 -38.16 -12.54
C ILE A 615 -0.03 -38.20 -14.06
N VAL A 616 0.13 -37.05 -14.70
CA VAL A 616 0.04 -36.88 -16.15
C VAL A 616 1.39 -36.40 -16.68
N GLY A 617 2.15 -37.33 -17.25
CA GLY A 617 3.39 -37.04 -17.98
C GLY A 617 3.11 -36.38 -19.33
N GLN A 618 3.79 -35.27 -19.64
CA GLN A 618 3.56 -34.54 -20.91
C GLN A 618 4.75 -34.51 -21.86
N ALA A 619 5.94 -34.93 -21.44
CA ALA A 619 7.17 -34.77 -22.21
C ALA A 619 7.34 -35.78 -23.36
N THR A 620 8.21 -35.43 -24.32
CA THR A 620 8.79 -36.33 -25.34
C THR A 620 9.96 -37.17 -24.79
N GLN A 621 10.31 -36.99 -23.51
CA GLN A 621 11.41 -37.66 -22.81
C GLN A 621 10.89 -38.28 -21.51
N GLU A 622 11.74 -39.02 -20.81
CA GLU A 622 11.38 -39.88 -19.68
C GLU A 622 11.10 -39.06 -18.41
N ASP A 623 9.85 -39.10 -17.94
CA ASP A 623 9.47 -38.62 -16.61
C ASP A 623 9.73 -39.75 -15.60
N LYS A 624 10.31 -39.46 -14.44
CA LYS A 624 10.58 -40.45 -13.40
C LYS A 624 9.51 -40.37 -12.31
N VAL A 625 8.89 -41.50 -11.99
CA VAL A 625 7.93 -41.60 -10.88
C VAL A 625 8.39 -42.66 -9.90
N THR A 626 8.66 -42.27 -8.66
CA THR A 626 8.95 -43.19 -7.55
C THR A 626 7.71 -43.26 -6.65
N ILE A 627 7.24 -44.47 -6.34
CA ILE A 627 6.19 -44.72 -5.35
C ILE A 627 6.81 -45.49 -4.19
N GLY A 628 6.70 -44.94 -2.98
CA GLY A 628 7.29 -45.51 -1.76
C GLY A 628 8.73 -45.03 -1.49
N SER A 629 9.07 -43.76 -1.72
CA SER A 629 10.44 -43.24 -1.54
C SER A 629 11.07 -43.41 -0.16
N ASN A 630 10.26 -43.55 0.88
CA ASN A 630 10.74 -43.93 2.20
C ASN A 630 11.01 -45.44 2.31
N HIS A 631 11.11 -46.12 1.16
CA HIS A 631 11.23 -47.55 0.98
C HIS A 631 10.06 -48.34 1.62
N THR A 632 8.86 -47.80 1.62
CA THR A 632 7.65 -48.45 2.18
C THR A 632 6.39 -48.03 1.42
N LEU A 633 5.50 -48.99 1.20
CA LEU A 633 4.18 -48.77 0.61
C LEU A 633 3.06 -48.62 1.65
N THR A 634 3.32 -48.89 2.94
CA THR A 634 2.30 -48.84 4.01
C THR A 634 1.59 -47.49 4.11
N THR A 635 2.30 -46.41 3.78
CA THR A 635 1.80 -45.03 3.87
C THR A 635 1.04 -44.56 2.63
N ILE A 636 0.87 -45.42 1.61
CA ILE A 636 0.21 -45.07 0.34
C ILE A 636 -1.03 -45.96 0.10
N PRO A 637 -2.08 -45.88 0.95
CA PRO A 637 -3.29 -46.68 0.74
C PRO A 637 -4.18 -46.18 -0.41
N GLY A 638 -3.96 -44.98 -0.95
CA GLY A 638 -4.70 -44.42 -2.08
C GLY A 638 -4.26 -44.98 -3.45
N PRO A 639 -5.13 -44.99 -4.47
CA PRO A 639 -4.73 -45.40 -5.82
C PRO A 639 -3.85 -44.34 -6.50
N VAL A 640 -2.80 -44.79 -7.22
CA VAL A 640 -1.93 -43.94 -8.03
C VAL A 640 -2.14 -44.24 -9.51
N THR A 641 -2.68 -43.26 -10.24
CA THR A 641 -2.97 -43.36 -11.67
C THR A 641 -1.89 -42.66 -12.47
N LEU A 642 -1.25 -43.36 -13.41
CA LEU A 642 -0.24 -42.78 -14.30
C LEU A 642 -0.84 -42.64 -15.70
N LYS A 643 -0.73 -41.46 -16.30
CA LYS A 643 -1.18 -41.18 -17.66
C LYS A 643 -0.06 -40.48 -18.43
N THR A 644 0.05 -40.79 -19.71
CA THR A 644 0.86 -40.01 -20.65
C THR A 644 -0.06 -39.42 -21.71
N ILE A 645 0.11 -38.14 -22.04
CA ILE A 645 -0.70 -37.47 -23.07
C ILE A 645 -0.01 -37.42 -24.45
N SER A 646 1.21 -37.96 -24.56
CA SER A 646 2.02 -37.99 -25.77
C SER A 646 2.80 -39.32 -25.86
N GLN A 647 3.66 -39.51 -26.88
CA GLN A 647 4.54 -40.68 -27.00
C GLN A 647 5.63 -40.79 -25.90
N GLY A 648 5.55 -39.96 -24.85
CA GLY A 648 6.46 -40.01 -23.70
C GLY A 648 6.37 -41.33 -22.94
N THR A 649 7.47 -41.67 -22.27
CA THR A 649 7.59 -42.79 -21.35
C THR A 649 7.65 -42.28 -19.91
N ILE A 650 7.07 -43.03 -18.98
CA ILE A 650 7.26 -42.82 -17.54
C ILE A 650 8.13 -43.96 -17.03
N ASP A 651 9.27 -43.64 -16.43
CA ASP A 651 10.09 -44.57 -15.66
C ASP A 651 9.49 -44.72 -14.26
N LEU A 652 8.79 -45.83 -14.03
CA LEU A 652 8.12 -46.12 -12.77
C LEU A 652 9.01 -47.00 -11.88
N THR A 653 9.37 -46.48 -10.71
CA THR A 653 9.97 -47.24 -9.61
C THR A 653 8.93 -47.42 -8.50
N ILE A 654 8.69 -48.66 -8.09
CA ILE A 654 7.91 -48.98 -6.88
C ILE A 654 8.92 -49.51 -5.86
N ASP A 655 9.07 -48.80 -4.75
CA ASP A 655 10.07 -49.10 -3.73
C ASP A 655 9.40 -49.46 -2.39
N ASP A 656 9.63 -50.70 -1.97
CA ASP A 656 9.10 -51.28 -0.73
C ASP A 656 10.22 -51.95 0.09
N GLN A 657 11.48 -51.57 -0.16
CA GLN A 657 12.64 -52.33 0.31
C GLN A 657 12.82 -52.33 1.84
N SER A 658 12.24 -51.36 2.55
CA SER A 658 12.31 -51.22 4.01
C SER A 658 11.02 -51.64 4.72
N ASP A 659 9.98 -52.08 4.00
CA ASP A 659 8.76 -52.56 4.61
C ASP A 659 8.81 -54.08 4.87
N PRO A 660 8.75 -54.53 6.13
CA PRO A 660 8.69 -55.96 6.44
C PRO A 660 7.32 -56.59 6.16
N ASN A 661 6.28 -55.79 5.86
CA ASN A 661 4.94 -56.29 5.60
C ASN A 661 4.74 -56.63 4.13
N ALA A 662 4.01 -57.71 3.86
CA ALA A 662 3.63 -58.05 2.49
C ALA A 662 2.51 -57.13 1.99
N HIS A 663 2.75 -56.45 0.86
CA HIS A 663 1.75 -55.62 0.17
C HIS A 663 1.31 -56.23 -1.15
N ASN A 664 0.01 -56.13 -1.46
CA ASN A 664 -0.51 -56.50 -2.77
C ASN A 664 -0.55 -55.28 -3.67
N VAL A 665 0.36 -55.24 -4.65
CA VAL A 665 0.41 -54.20 -5.68
C VAL A 665 -0.27 -54.71 -6.95
N SER A 666 -1.35 -54.06 -7.36
CA SER A 666 -2.06 -54.35 -8.61
C SER A 666 -1.72 -53.31 -9.66
N VAL A 667 -0.88 -53.66 -10.62
CA VAL A 667 -0.59 -52.83 -11.79
C VAL A 667 -1.56 -53.20 -12.92
N SER A 668 -2.32 -52.24 -13.40
CA SER A 668 -3.26 -52.38 -14.53
C SER A 668 -2.87 -51.42 -15.65
N GLY A 669 -3.33 -51.68 -16.88
CA GLY A 669 -3.02 -50.84 -18.05
C GLY A 669 -3.43 -49.37 -17.91
N ASP A 670 -4.28 -49.04 -16.93
CA ASP A 670 -4.77 -47.70 -16.64
C ASP A 670 -4.23 -47.11 -15.30
N GLY A 671 -3.41 -47.83 -14.51
CA GLY A 671 -2.88 -47.34 -13.23
C GLY A 671 -2.42 -48.42 -12.24
N VAL A 672 -1.83 -48.00 -11.10
CA VAL A 672 -1.36 -48.86 -10.00
C VAL A 672 -2.28 -48.71 -8.78
N VAL A 673 -2.81 -49.81 -8.25
CA VAL A 673 -3.72 -49.85 -7.09
C VAL A 673 -3.11 -50.71 -5.98
N PHE A 674 -3.10 -50.20 -4.75
CA PHE A 674 -2.64 -50.92 -3.56
C PHE A 674 -3.85 -51.39 -2.74
N ASN A 675 -3.94 -52.68 -2.42
CA ASN A 675 -5.03 -53.25 -1.60
C ASN A 675 -4.48 -53.71 -0.25
N THR A 676 -4.98 -53.16 0.86
CA THR A 676 -4.54 -53.47 2.24
C THR A 676 -5.34 -54.60 2.91
N GLU A 677 -6.21 -55.33 2.20
CA GLU A 677 -6.97 -56.41 2.82
C GLU A 677 -6.11 -57.68 3.06
N THR A 678 -6.05 -58.08 4.33
CA THR A 678 -5.25 -59.18 4.87
C THR A 678 -5.85 -60.54 4.48
N LEU A 679 -5.16 -61.32 3.64
CA LEU A 679 -5.44 -62.75 3.48
C LEU A 679 -4.69 -63.54 4.56
N SER A 680 -5.40 -63.89 5.64
CA SER A 680 -4.89 -64.76 6.71
C SER A 680 -4.78 -66.21 6.24
N PHE A 681 -3.59 -66.81 6.37
CA PHE A 681 -3.43 -68.27 6.44
C PHE A 681 -2.95 -68.66 7.84
N ILE A 682 -3.73 -69.50 8.52
CA ILE A 682 -3.40 -70.05 9.84
C ILE A 682 -2.44 -71.24 9.64
N ALA A 683 -1.18 -71.09 10.02
CA ALA A 683 -0.25 -72.21 10.13
C ALA A 683 -0.56 -73.03 11.40
N THR A 684 -1.02 -74.26 11.21
CA THR A 684 -1.22 -75.23 12.30
C THR A 684 0.12 -75.88 12.65
N ARG A 685 0.59 -75.71 13.90
CA ARG A 685 1.76 -76.45 14.44
C ARG A 685 1.46 -77.95 14.50
N ILE A 686 2.40 -78.77 14.02
CA ILE A 686 2.56 -80.18 14.43
C ILE A 686 3.99 -80.37 14.93
N PHE A 687 4.14 -80.83 16.17
CA PHE A 687 5.39 -81.36 16.71
C PHE A 687 5.62 -82.79 16.20
N GLY A 688 6.82 -83.09 15.72
CA GLY A 688 7.25 -84.46 15.43
C GLY A 688 8.76 -84.53 15.18
N VAL A 689 9.49 -85.10 16.14
CA VAL A 689 10.91 -85.45 16.02
C VAL A 689 11.03 -86.74 15.22
N VAL A 690 11.59 -86.72 14.00
CA VAL A 690 12.28 -87.86 13.34
C VAL A 690 13.36 -87.32 12.38
N HIS A 691 14.43 -88.11 12.25
CA HIS A 691 15.73 -87.86 11.65
C HIS A 691 15.78 -88.18 10.13
N ILE A 692 16.53 -87.36 9.38
CA ILE A 692 17.16 -87.49 8.02
C ILE A 692 16.33 -87.85 6.77
N GLU A 693 16.11 -86.85 5.89
CA GLU A 693 16.64 -86.71 4.51
C GLU A 693 16.18 -85.34 3.93
N PRO A 694 16.87 -84.71 2.95
CA PRO A 694 16.60 -83.33 2.57
C PRO A 694 15.27 -83.21 1.78
N MET A 695 14.28 -82.61 2.43
CA MET A 695 13.01 -82.21 1.83
C MET A 695 13.17 -80.79 1.27
N TRP A 696 12.93 -80.64 -0.04
CA TRP A 696 12.83 -79.34 -0.69
C TRP A 696 11.47 -78.74 -0.36
N ILE A 697 11.44 -77.58 0.29
CA ILE A 697 10.24 -76.77 0.44
C ILE A 697 10.38 -75.62 -0.56
N GLU A 698 9.49 -75.58 -1.53
CA GLU A 698 9.36 -74.48 -2.50
C GLU A 698 8.32 -73.49 -1.97
N GLU A 699 8.73 -72.27 -1.64
CA GLU A 699 7.81 -71.15 -1.45
C GLU A 699 8.07 -70.06 -2.50
N PRO A 700 7.05 -69.58 -3.24
CA PRO A 700 7.21 -68.49 -4.19
C PRO A 700 7.30 -67.15 -3.46
N MET A 701 8.38 -66.39 -3.69
CA MET A 701 8.60 -65.08 -3.04
C MET A 701 7.80 -63.91 -3.66
N ALA A 702 7.28 -64.05 -4.89
CA ALA A 702 6.36 -63.07 -5.49
C ALA A 702 5.64 -63.67 -6.72
N THR A 703 4.43 -63.20 -7.01
CA THR A 703 3.71 -63.49 -8.27
C THR A 703 3.36 -62.18 -8.97
N ILE A 704 3.88 -61.95 -10.18
CA ILE A 704 3.53 -60.79 -11.02
C ILE A 704 2.68 -61.32 -12.18
N ASN A 705 1.45 -60.82 -12.31
CA ASN A 705 0.54 -61.17 -13.39
C ASN A 705 0.47 -60.03 -14.40
N PHE A 706 0.67 -60.34 -15.69
CA PHE A 706 0.51 -59.36 -16.78
C PHE A 706 -0.80 -59.57 -17.51
N VAL A 707 -1.46 -58.48 -17.89
CA VAL A 707 -2.63 -58.49 -18.78
C VAL A 707 -2.15 -58.42 -20.25
N ALA A 708 -2.92 -59.01 -21.16
CA ALA A 708 -2.61 -58.98 -22.59
C ALA A 708 -2.53 -57.54 -23.13
N GLY A 709 -1.41 -57.17 -23.77
CA GLY A 709 -1.20 -55.86 -24.40
C GLY A 709 -0.16 -54.94 -23.74
N THR A 710 0.43 -55.36 -22.61
CA THR A 710 1.44 -54.56 -21.89
C THR A 710 2.82 -54.61 -22.57
N HIS A 711 3.38 -53.47 -22.98
CA HIS A 711 4.76 -53.36 -23.44
C HIS A 711 5.65 -52.89 -22.28
N LEU A 712 6.50 -53.78 -21.79
CA LEU A 712 7.51 -53.47 -20.77
C LEU A 712 8.88 -53.38 -21.45
N SER A 713 9.50 -52.21 -21.46
CA SER A 713 10.83 -52.01 -22.07
C SER A 713 11.96 -52.54 -21.19
N GLN A 714 11.81 -52.52 -19.86
CA GLN A 714 12.79 -53.04 -18.91
C GLN A 714 12.12 -53.33 -17.54
N LEU A 715 12.35 -54.52 -16.96
CA LEU A 715 12.00 -54.85 -15.58
C LEU A 715 13.30 -55.07 -14.82
N ARG A 716 13.57 -54.24 -13.81
CA ARG A 716 14.71 -54.42 -12.92
C ARG A 716 14.20 -54.77 -11.53
N ILE A 717 14.53 -55.98 -11.07
CA ILE A 717 14.29 -56.42 -9.69
C ILE A 717 15.67 -56.56 -9.07
N ASP A 718 16.07 -55.58 -8.27
CA ASP A 718 17.33 -55.65 -7.52
C ASP A 718 17.11 -56.54 -6.28
N SER A 719 17.94 -57.58 -6.13
CA SER A 719 17.95 -58.40 -4.91
C SER A 719 18.60 -57.62 -3.76
N PRO A 720 18.21 -57.86 -2.49
CA PRO A 720 18.87 -57.21 -1.36
C PRO A 720 20.37 -57.52 -1.37
N SER A 721 21.19 -56.50 -1.61
CA SER A 721 22.64 -56.62 -1.45
C SER A 721 22.94 -56.56 0.05
N VAL A 722 23.57 -57.61 0.57
CA VAL A 722 24.16 -57.57 1.91
C VAL A 722 25.40 -56.70 1.80
N GLY A 723 25.33 -55.50 2.37
CA GLY A 723 26.35 -54.47 2.25
C GLY A 723 27.74 -54.92 2.69
N GLY A 724 28.72 -54.64 1.83
CA GLY A 724 30.14 -54.81 2.11
C GLY A 724 30.97 -54.27 0.96
N SER A 725 31.15 -52.95 0.91
CA SER A 725 32.12 -52.32 0.02
C SER A 725 33.08 -51.47 0.83
N ASP A 726 34.37 -51.77 0.76
CA ASP A 726 35.41 -50.75 0.87
C ASP A 726 36.57 -51.03 -0.10
N TYR A 727 37.16 -49.90 -0.49
CA TYR A 727 38.09 -49.58 -1.57
C TYR A 727 39.42 -50.38 -1.65
N TYR A 728 39.85 -50.74 -2.86
CA TYR A 728 41.18 -50.40 -3.42
C TYR A 728 41.18 -50.52 -4.95
N GLY A 729 41.80 -49.54 -5.61
CA GLY A 729 41.89 -49.44 -7.06
C GLY A 729 42.96 -50.30 -7.72
N SER A 730 42.90 -50.23 -9.05
CA SER A 730 43.82 -50.72 -10.09
C SER A 730 43.61 -52.15 -10.61
N ASN A 731 43.24 -52.19 -11.91
CA ASN A 731 43.39 -53.28 -12.88
C ASN A 731 42.97 -54.68 -12.44
N PHE A 732 41.67 -54.96 -12.53
CA PHE A 732 41.17 -56.32 -12.72
C PHE A 732 39.99 -56.31 -13.70
N THR A 733 40.20 -56.82 -14.91
CA THR A 733 39.12 -57.30 -15.78
C THR A 733 38.41 -58.46 -15.07
N PRO A 734 37.10 -58.40 -14.81
CA PRO A 734 36.40 -59.55 -14.27
C PRO A 734 36.26 -60.60 -15.39
N PRO A 735 36.53 -61.89 -15.12
CA PRO A 735 36.12 -62.95 -16.01
C PRO A 735 34.59 -63.01 -15.95
N TRP A 736 33.94 -62.80 -17.08
CA TRP A 736 32.57 -63.26 -17.26
C TRP A 736 32.59 -64.77 -17.07
N ASP A 737 32.03 -65.26 -15.96
CA ASP A 737 31.65 -66.67 -15.89
C ASP A 737 30.52 -66.87 -16.93
N SER A 738 30.73 -67.84 -17.81
CA SER A 738 29.91 -68.10 -18.99
C SER A 738 28.68 -68.96 -18.69
N ASN A 739 28.29 -69.09 -17.42
CA ASN A 739 27.24 -70.01 -16.98
C ASN A 739 26.06 -69.36 -16.23
N PHE A 740 25.77 -68.08 -16.46
CA PHE A 740 24.45 -67.54 -16.09
C PHE A 740 23.43 -67.94 -17.17
N GLN A 741 22.79 -69.10 -16.99
CA GLN A 741 21.65 -69.51 -17.83
C GLN A 741 20.34 -69.18 -17.12
N VAL A 742 19.59 -68.23 -17.67
CA VAL A 742 18.17 -68.06 -17.36
C VAL A 742 17.41 -69.20 -18.03
N TYR A 743 16.85 -70.12 -17.27
CA TYR A 743 15.94 -71.13 -17.79
C TYR A 743 14.54 -70.53 -17.95
N VAL A 744 14.15 -70.25 -19.19
CA VAL A 744 12.73 -70.03 -19.52
C VAL A 744 12.13 -71.39 -19.86
N GLN A 745 11.44 -72.02 -18.89
CA GLN A 745 10.69 -73.23 -19.16
C GLN A 745 9.29 -72.85 -19.66
N SER A 746 9.12 -72.75 -20.98
CA SER A 746 7.76 -72.77 -21.55
C SER A 746 7.25 -74.22 -21.45
N GLN A 747 6.34 -74.50 -20.54
CA GLN A 747 5.53 -75.71 -20.66
C GLN A 747 4.57 -75.53 -21.82
N ALA A 748 4.91 -76.08 -22.99
CA ALA A 748 3.93 -76.30 -24.04
C ALA A 748 3.06 -77.50 -23.64
N PRO A 749 1.72 -77.37 -23.51
CA PRO A 749 0.87 -78.53 -23.48
C PRO A 749 0.90 -79.21 -24.86
N SER A 750 0.85 -80.54 -24.87
CA SER A 750 0.78 -81.34 -26.08
C SER A 750 -0.34 -80.86 -27.01
N ARG A 751 0.01 -80.60 -28.28
CA ARG A 751 -0.90 -80.26 -29.38
C ARG A 751 -2.16 -81.14 -29.40
N ASN A 752 -3.33 -80.50 -29.37
CA ASN A 752 -4.54 -80.99 -30.02
C ASN A 752 -4.82 -80.04 -31.21
N PRO A 753 -4.88 -80.51 -32.47
CA PRO A 753 -5.01 -79.63 -33.63
C PRO A 753 -6.48 -79.41 -33.95
N ASP A 754 -7.14 -78.50 -33.23
CA ASP A 754 -8.25 -77.71 -33.77
C ASP A 754 -8.70 -76.68 -32.74
N THR A 755 -8.51 -75.40 -33.09
CA THR A 755 -9.28 -74.18 -32.75
C THR A 755 -8.39 -72.96 -32.58
N THR A 756 -8.82 -71.86 -33.19
CA THR A 756 -8.23 -70.52 -33.17
C THR A 756 -8.59 -69.80 -31.87
N SER A 757 -7.62 -69.59 -30.98
CA SER A 757 -7.70 -68.61 -29.89
C SER A 757 -6.33 -67.96 -29.65
N GLY A 758 -6.35 -66.67 -29.26
CA GLY A 758 -5.20 -65.76 -29.19
C GLY A 758 -4.10 -66.12 -28.17
N PRO A 759 -3.06 -65.27 -28.04
CA PRO A 759 -1.87 -65.62 -27.25
C PRO A 759 -2.16 -65.60 -25.74
N ASP A 760 -1.90 -66.74 -25.10
CA ASP A 760 -2.08 -66.97 -23.66
C ASP A 760 -0.96 -66.35 -22.79
N ALA A 761 -1.33 -66.05 -21.54
CA ALA A 761 -0.51 -65.43 -20.51
C ALA A 761 0.76 -66.22 -20.16
N GLY A 762 1.91 -65.54 -20.14
CA GLY A 762 3.19 -66.09 -19.69
C GLY A 762 3.35 -65.98 -18.17
N ARG A 763 3.78 -67.07 -17.54
CA ARG A 763 4.19 -67.13 -16.13
C ARG A 763 5.72 -67.21 -16.07
N ILE A 764 6.36 -66.35 -15.28
CA ILE A 764 7.80 -66.40 -14.99
C ILE A 764 7.97 -66.83 -13.53
N ILE A 765 8.78 -67.87 -13.29
CA ILE A 765 9.17 -68.33 -11.95
C ILE A 765 10.69 -68.18 -11.87
N ILE A 766 11.19 -67.46 -10.86
CA ILE A 766 12.63 -67.29 -10.61
C ILE A 766 13.01 -68.18 -9.42
N LEU A 767 14.01 -69.04 -9.60
CA LEU A 767 14.55 -69.91 -8.55
C LEU A 767 16.06 -69.63 -8.40
N ALA A 768 16.53 -69.47 -7.17
CA ALA A 768 17.96 -69.31 -6.87
C ALA A 768 18.49 -70.55 -6.12
N PRO A 769 19.61 -71.18 -6.55
CA PRO A 769 20.24 -72.25 -5.79
C PRO A 769 21.19 -71.68 -4.72
N TYR A 770 21.06 -72.16 -3.48
CA TYR A 770 21.98 -71.86 -2.38
C TYR A 770 23.01 -73.00 -2.24
N HIS A 771 24.31 -72.68 -2.23
CA HIS A 771 25.38 -73.66 -1.99
C HIS A 771 26.36 -73.13 -0.94
N ILE A 772 26.50 -73.86 0.18
CA ILE A 772 27.43 -73.53 1.28
C ILE A 772 28.53 -74.61 1.32
N PRO A 773 29.82 -74.27 1.19
CA PRO A 773 30.90 -75.19 1.53
C PRO A 773 31.37 -75.00 2.99
N PRO A 774 31.78 -76.08 3.69
CA PRO A 774 32.12 -76.04 5.11
C PRO A 774 33.61 -75.80 5.40
N GLY A 775 33.89 -74.92 6.36
CA GLY A 775 34.96 -75.08 7.35
C GLY A 775 36.31 -74.41 7.09
N GLY A 776 36.72 -73.52 8.01
CA GLY A 776 38.09 -73.06 8.16
C GLY A 776 38.25 -71.88 9.12
N TRP A 777 38.47 -72.17 10.41
CA TRP A 777 38.79 -71.18 11.45
C TRP A 777 40.27 -70.75 11.36
N GLN A 778 40.55 -69.44 11.38
CA GLN A 778 41.82 -68.88 11.83
C GLN A 778 41.62 -67.47 12.42
N GLN A 779 41.93 -67.31 13.72
CA GLN A 779 42.21 -66.02 14.39
C GLN A 779 43.49 -65.41 13.76
N ILE A 780 43.73 -64.09 13.69
CA ILE A 780 44.15 -63.07 14.71
C ILE A 780 44.38 -61.75 13.87
N PRO A 781 44.79 -60.55 14.38
CA PRO A 781 44.24 -59.54 15.32
C PRO A 781 43.89 -58.17 14.64
N GLY A 782 43.26 -57.25 15.39
CA GLY A 782 43.45 -55.80 15.16
C GLY A 782 42.18 -54.98 14.97
N ALA A 783 41.56 -54.57 16.08
CA ALA A 783 40.53 -53.52 16.09
C ALA A 783 41.18 -52.21 16.54
N THR A 784 41.30 -51.23 15.64
CA THR A 784 41.34 -49.77 15.92
C THR A 784 41.56 -49.02 14.61
N SER A 785 40.48 -48.66 13.89
CA SER A 785 40.36 -47.47 13.03
C SER A 785 39.10 -47.55 12.15
N PHE A 786 37.91 -47.31 12.73
CA PHE A 786 36.67 -47.15 11.94
C PHE A 786 35.70 -46.15 12.60
N TYR A 787 36.25 -45.08 13.21
CA TYR A 787 35.47 -44.05 13.91
C TYR A 787 35.88 -42.61 13.52
N GLN A 788 36.44 -42.39 12.34
CA GLN A 788 36.90 -41.04 11.95
C GLN A 788 36.22 -40.40 10.74
N THR A 789 35.33 -41.09 10.03
CA THR A 789 34.66 -40.49 8.86
C THR A 789 33.16 -40.19 9.08
N LEU A 790 32.50 -40.83 10.05
CA LEU A 790 31.11 -40.53 10.45
C LEU A 790 30.97 -39.34 11.42
N ALA A 791 32.09 -38.80 11.90
CA ALA A 791 32.11 -37.72 12.89
C ALA A 791 32.16 -36.31 12.28
N VAL A 792 32.26 -36.17 10.95
CA VAL A 792 32.32 -34.84 10.30
C VAL A 792 30.95 -34.42 9.76
N GLU A 793 30.18 -35.34 9.16
CA GLU A 793 28.85 -35.02 8.59
C GLU A 793 27.75 -34.88 9.67
N SER A 794 27.83 -35.66 10.76
CA SER A 794 26.93 -35.48 11.92
C SER A 794 27.20 -34.20 12.69
N PHE A 795 28.40 -33.62 12.52
CA PHE A 795 28.83 -32.43 13.26
C PHE A 795 28.37 -31.14 12.58
N GLU A 796 28.42 -31.04 11.25
CA GLU A 796 27.87 -29.89 10.51
C GLU A 796 26.35 -29.79 10.69
N THR A 797 25.64 -30.92 10.61
CA THR A 797 24.18 -30.96 10.79
C THR A 797 23.76 -30.49 12.18
N THR A 798 24.49 -30.88 13.23
CA THR A 798 24.22 -30.46 14.61
C THR A 798 24.50 -28.96 14.81
N LEU A 799 25.54 -28.42 14.15
CA LEU A 799 25.89 -27.00 14.22
C LEU A 799 24.83 -26.11 13.57
N TYR A 800 24.31 -26.49 12.39
CA TYR A 800 23.25 -25.76 11.70
C TYR A 800 21.92 -25.82 12.47
N THR A 801 21.59 -26.97 13.05
CA THR A 801 20.37 -27.12 13.86
C THR A 801 20.41 -26.27 15.13
N MET A 802 21.57 -26.15 15.78
CA MET A 802 21.74 -25.24 16.92
C MET A 802 21.68 -23.77 16.52
N LEU A 803 22.16 -23.42 15.33
CA LEU A 803 22.11 -22.05 14.78
C LEU A 803 20.68 -21.62 14.44
N ASP A 804 19.88 -22.49 13.84
CA ASP A 804 18.45 -22.24 13.58
C ASP A 804 17.65 -22.12 14.87
N LEU A 805 17.99 -22.92 15.90
CA LEU A 805 17.37 -22.81 17.21
C LEU A 805 17.72 -21.47 17.90
N ILE A 806 18.95 -20.98 17.78
CA ILE A 806 19.35 -19.68 18.33
C ILE A 806 18.66 -18.53 17.56
N LEU A 807 18.61 -18.60 16.23
CA LEU A 807 17.98 -17.57 15.40
C LEU A 807 16.46 -17.49 15.62
N SER A 808 15.79 -18.63 15.81
CA SER A 808 14.35 -18.68 16.10
C SER A 808 13.97 -18.13 17.48
N VAL A 809 14.89 -18.15 18.45
CA VAL A 809 14.66 -17.62 19.80
C VAL A 809 14.94 -16.12 19.91
N PHE A 810 15.88 -15.56 19.13
CA PHE A 810 16.33 -14.16 19.28
C PHE A 810 15.85 -13.17 18.21
N GLY A 811 15.15 -13.63 17.15
CA GLY A 811 14.23 -12.79 16.36
C GLY A 811 14.81 -11.75 15.38
N GLN A 812 16.10 -11.38 15.44
CA GLN A 812 16.83 -10.58 14.44
C GLN A 812 18.37 -10.72 14.60
N PRO A 813 19.21 -10.49 13.56
CA PRO A 813 20.64 -10.72 13.63
C PRO A 813 21.38 -9.65 14.47
N HIS A 814 22.21 -10.10 15.42
CA HIS A 814 23.11 -9.26 16.20
C HIS A 814 24.52 -9.30 15.60
N ALA A 815 25.13 -8.13 15.34
CA ALA A 815 26.48 -8.01 14.78
C ALA A 815 27.57 -8.71 15.61
N GLU A 816 27.32 -8.94 16.89
CA GLU A 816 28.19 -9.67 17.81
C GLU A 816 28.16 -11.18 17.58
N LEU A 817 27.01 -11.73 17.15
CA LEU A 817 26.85 -13.13 16.79
C LEU A 817 27.55 -13.44 15.46
N ASP A 818 27.46 -12.54 14.49
CA ASP A 818 28.17 -12.68 13.21
C ASP A 818 29.70 -12.62 13.40
N ALA A 819 30.18 -11.76 14.30
CA ALA A 819 31.59 -11.68 14.65
C ALA A 819 32.09 -12.95 15.36
N ALA A 820 31.27 -13.55 16.23
CA ALA A 820 31.57 -14.81 16.89
C ALA A 820 31.59 -15.99 15.90
N LEU A 821 30.64 -16.04 14.96
CA LEU A 821 30.60 -17.05 13.90
C LEU A 821 31.83 -16.95 12.97
N ALA A 822 32.23 -15.75 12.59
CA ALA A 822 33.42 -15.54 11.76
C ALA A 822 34.71 -16.00 12.46
N GLN A 823 34.82 -15.81 13.78
CA GLN A 823 35.96 -16.30 14.57
C GLN A 823 35.97 -17.83 14.71
N LEU A 824 34.80 -18.44 14.91
CA LEU A 824 34.66 -19.90 14.98
C LEU A 824 35.03 -20.56 13.65
N HIS A 825 34.55 -20.01 12.53
CA HIS A 825 34.86 -20.51 11.19
C HIS A 825 36.37 -20.38 10.86
N ALA A 826 36.99 -19.28 11.29
CA ALA A 826 38.43 -19.05 11.14
C ALA A 826 39.31 -19.91 12.07
N ALA A 827 38.75 -20.47 13.15
CA ALA A 827 39.42 -21.41 14.05
C ALA A 827 39.36 -22.84 13.48
N MET A 828 38.19 -23.25 12.96
CA MET A 828 37.99 -24.57 12.35
C MET A 828 38.84 -24.78 11.09
N THR A 829 39.08 -23.73 10.30
CA THR A 829 39.93 -23.80 9.09
C THR A 829 41.43 -23.89 9.37
N ARG A 830 41.90 -23.58 10.59
CA ARG A 830 43.34 -23.49 10.88
C ARG A 830 43.95 -24.76 11.48
N ASN A 831 43.20 -25.61 12.19
CA ASN A 831 43.68 -26.92 12.64
C ASN A 831 42.52 -27.82 13.14
N PRO A 832 41.98 -28.74 12.32
CA PRO A 832 40.80 -29.53 12.68
C PRO A 832 41.05 -30.62 13.75
N ALA A 833 42.24 -30.71 14.36
CA ALA A 833 42.63 -31.81 15.23
C ALA A 833 43.23 -31.43 16.60
N SER A 834 42.97 -30.23 17.15
CA SER A 834 43.42 -29.90 18.51
C SER A 834 42.30 -30.00 19.55
N SER A 835 42.65 -30.57 20.72
CA SER A 835 41.85 -30.72 21.95
C SER A 835 41.42 -29.42 22.63
N THR A 836 41.44 -28.30 21.89
CA THR A 836 41.02 -26.97 22.33
C THR A 836 39.57 -26.67 22.00
N PHE A 837 38.95 -27.44 21.10
CA PHE A 837 37.58 -27.20 20.63
C PHE A 837 36.52 -27.51 21.70
N GLU A 838 36.64 -28.63 22.42
CA GLU A 838 35.75 -28.94 23.57
C GLU A 838 35.88 -27.90 24.69
N GLY A 839 37.08 -27.37 24.92
CA GLY A 839 37.33 -26.31 25.89
C GLY A 839 36.71 -24.97 25.51
N GLN A 840 36.63 -24.66 24.21
CA GLN A 840 36.01 -23.43 23.71
C GLN A 840 34.48 -23.52 23.66
N MET A 841 33.92 -24.69 23.33
CA MET A 841 32.47 -24.96 23.42
C MET A 841 31.97 -24.92 24.86
N ALA A 842 32.71 -25.47 25.82
CA ALA A 842 32.37 -25.40 27.24
C ALA A 842 32.39 -23.94 27.77
N MET A 843 33.25 -23.09 27.23
CA MET A 843 33.34 -21.68 27.59
C MET A 843 32.16 -20.87 27.02
N LEU A 844 31.75 -21.13 25.78
CA LEU A 844 30.60 -20.47 25.14
C LEU A 844 29.27 -20.86 25.79
N VAL A 845 29.10 -22.14 26.13
CA VAL A 845 27.91 -22.61 26.87
C VAL A 845 27.92 -22.04 28.30
N GLY A 846 29.08 -21.96 28.95
CA GLY A 846 29.24 -21.33 30.26
C GLY A 846 28.89 -19.84 30.29
N GLU A 847 29.27 -19.08 29.26
CA GLU A 847 28.92 -17.66 29.14
C GLU A 847 27.43 -17.44 28.82
N SER A 848 26.80 -18.32 28.02
CA SER A 848 25.36 -18.25 27.73
C SER A 848 24.49 -18.54 28.96
N ILE A 849 24.93 -19.46 29.84
CA ILE A 849 24.24 -19.76 31.10
C ILE A 849 24.42 -18.61 32.10
N ALA A 850 25.61 -17.99 32.16
CA ALA A 850 25.87 -16.85 33.02
C ALA A 850 25.07 -15.58 32.63
N LEU A 851 24.75 -15.41 31.33
CA LEU A 851 23.87 -14.34 30.85
C LEU A 851 22.40 -14.54 31.20
N ASN A 852 21.95 -15.80 31.34
CA ASN A 852 20.57 -16.13 31.70
C ASN A 852 20.32 -16.01 33.23
N GLU A 853 21.35 -16.18 34.06
CA GLU A 853 21.25 -16.02 35.52
C GLU A 853 21.23 -14.53 35.98
N LEU A 854 21.55 -13.57 35.11
CA LEU A 854 21.58 -12.15 35.44
C LEU A 854 20.27 -11.38 35.19
N ASN A 855 19.21 -12.03 34.68
CA ASN A 855 17.90 -11.38 34.49
C ASN A 855 16.72 -12.35 34.68
N PRO A 856 16.14 -12.47 35.89
CA PRO A 856 15.05 -13.40 36.13
C PRO A 856 13.73 -12.77 35.70
N GLN A 857 13.25 -13.11 34.50
CA GLN A 857 11.83 -12.97 34.16
C GLN A 857 11.19 -14.37 34.14
N PRO A 858 10.00 -14.55 34.72
CA PRO A 858 9.34 -15.83 34.74
C PRO A 858 8.81 -16.14 33.33
N LEU A 859 9.23 -17.27 32.76
CA LEU A 859 8.66 -17.80 31.53
C LEU A 859 7.17 -18.14 31.75
N PRO A 860 6.28 -17.84 30.78
CA PRO A 860 4.89 -18.29 30.83
C PRO A 860 4.84 -19.83 30.65
N PRO A 861 3.80 -20.50 31.16
CA PRO A 861 3.69 -21.95 31.03
C PRO A 861 3.29 -22.31 29.60
N GLY A 862 4.21 -22.98 28.89
CA GLY A 862 4.05 -23.52 27.55
C GLY A 862 5.32 -24.23 27.12
#